data_AF-A0A7C6EAC1-F1
#
_entry.id   AF-A0A7C6EAC1-F1
#
_cell.length_a   1.000
_cell.length_b   1.000
_cell.length_c   1.000
_cell.angle_alpha   90.00
_cell.angle_beta   90.00
_cell.angle_gamma   90.00
#
_symmetry.space_group_name_H-M   'P 1'
#
loop_
_entity.id
_entity.type
_entity.pdbx_description
1 polymer ?
#
loop_
_entity_poly.entity_id
_entity_poly.type
_entity_poly.pdbx_seq_one_letter_code
_entity_poly.pdbx_strand_id
1 'polypeptide(L)'
;MKKTNLFSGVKPALEDWNFERDAKELHIKKRIIDLTGSGTGILRKVADEIQVYVEDPNQFLIVKVKTGSAYIQGEKIEITEVQEVALDDVETEANIIYLTYRLINSSDPKALRHHYLSGQEYNVWQEDSFELHAVKESLYVQTPDKLKLARVAKVGNQLIVTHDYRTYLKISDQIMNTLIEGKAVLFKQPPPPIPTRVRLTTDFEEAIRSNDLAGLVSIRQAYIKIEFGDWGTGVASGNTFTKTTSQLNWTANEWAGQYLTDQNNDSYLVVSNTTTVLTLEPGATPVSGNFWLGPNARGYRFIIEPLHPETQIPISHEQAEITLGSSPVEMNYIFHGLTPDIKYRVRVASLGGWHQEEQSDWSDPAEIIAGGPKIIPDDCAAIIDNLAVSAHDLGCKITWDFNVAYADFVAGVEIIWSDDGSEPNFESVGYRKLFTDKNFVILPTELSTTDKQVIVKAKMRCVDKAGRHCTLPLAINPTVMKQYPGDLAAISARMEEVALARGGYSTLSARLEALNKAAVDWRYVRIVAKSGGHYTSIQAAIDAIPETDKYYIIFIMPGKYTENIDCGVKLIGLVGIGKVLIEGKINGGIGLFLVDNCRIKVTANSNYAVYREYSSKKLLLRDNCIDATNINPATDIISVVCDLSVRDCIIKTTVDTVGIGGFAQIGRPINFFIANNNIEVGSTCIETTGPVTSTIQNNLLKTRSANSILVYTPGIARVYNNVYNARPGGDGTIDYGIPVPDTSNIQNDNIEVVFEDDMFSNE
;
A
#
# COMPACT_ATOMS: atom_id res chain seq x y z
N MET A 1 19.05 -6.33 -25.39
CA MET A 1 17.69 -5.99 -24.89
C MET A 1 17.60 -4.48 -24.72
N LYS A 2 16.40 -3.88 -24.70
CA LYS A 2 16.24 -2.40 -24.65
C LYS A 2 15.62 -1.97 -23.32
N LYS A 3 16.24 -1.00 -22.65
CA LYS A 3 15.78 -0.36 -21.42
C LYS A 3 15.51 1.12 -21.67
N THR A 4 14.39 1.64 -21.19
CA THR A 4 14.00 3.04 -21.37
C THR A 4 14.33 3.85 -20.11
N ASN A 5 15.15 4.89 -20.25
CA ASN A 5 15.37 5.87 -19.17
C ASN A 5 14.46 7.08 -19.41
N LEU A 6 13.45 7.24 -18.55
CA LEU A 6 12.59 8.41 -18.57
C LEU A 6 13.23 9.52 -17.73
N PHE A 7 13.88 10.46 -18.41
CA PHE A 7 14.34 11.71 -17.80
C PHE A 7 13.14 12.64 -17.59
N SER A 8 13.06 13.32 -16.43
CA SER A 8 12.03 14.33 -16.20
C SER A 8 12.09 15.38 -17.31
N GLY A 9 10.99 15.61 -18.03
CA GLY A 9 10.95 16.61 -19.11
C GLY A 9 11.13 16.06 -20.54
N VAL A 10 11.25 14.75 -20.73
CA VAL A 10 11.14 14.12 -22.06
C VAL A 10 9.72 13.58 -22.27
N LYS A 11 9.08 13.95 -23.38
CA LYS A 11 7.68 13.56 -23.68
C LYS A 11 7.61 12.07 -24.08
N PRO A 12 6.85 11.21 -23.35
CA PRO A 12 6.76 9.78 -23.69
C PRO A 12 6.10 9.57 -25.05
N ALA A 13 6.60 8.60 -25.83
CA ALA A 13 5.97 8.11 -27.05
C ALA A 13 5.01 6.96 -26.75
N LEU A 14 4.13 6.64 -27.72
CA LEU A 14 3.13 5.58 -27.58
C LEU A 14 3.77 4.18 -27.41
N GLU A 15 5.01 4.02 -27.87
CA GLU A 15 5.82 2.80 -27.75
C GLU A 15 6.29 2.52 -26.30
N ASP A 16 6.46 3.57 -25.48
CA ASP A 16 7.00 3.48 -24.11
C ASP A 16 5.99 2.87 -23.11
N TRP A 17 4.71 2.82 -23.49
CA TRP A 17 3.59 2.46 -22.60
C TRP A 17 3.33 0.95 -22.47
N ASN A 18 3.94 0.12 -23.31
CA ASN A 18 3.77 -1.34 -23.24
C ASN A 18 4.75 -2.02 -22.27
N PHE A 19 5.75 -1.30 -21.75
CA PHE A 19 6.84 -1.83 -20.92
C PHE A 19 6.55 -1.76 -19.39
N GLU A 20 5.62 -0.92 -18.95
CA GLU A 20 5.31 -0.72 -17.52
C GLU A 20 4.66 -1.93 -16.82
N ARG A 21 4.10 -2.88 -17.58
CA ARG A 21 3.51 -4.10 -17.00
C ARG A 21 4.56 -5.07 -16.48
N ASP A 22 5.70 -5.16 -17.15
CA ASP A 22 6.82 -6.04 -16.77
C ASP A 22 7.72 -5.37 -15.70
N ALA A 23 7.68 -4.04 -15.61
CA ALA A 23 8.43 -3.25 -14.64
C ALA A 23 8.00 -3.49 -13.18
N LYS A 24 6.73 -3.80 -12.91
CA LYS A 24 6.25 -4.10 -11.53
C LYS A 24 6.80 -5.42 -10.98
N GLU A 25 6.87 -6.46 -11.81
CA GLU A 25 7.47 -7.74 -11.44
C GLU A 25 8.99 -7.61 -11.29
N LEU A 26 9.63 -6.80 -12.14
CA LEU A 26 11.05 -6.49 -12.08
C LEU A 26 11.42 -5.69 -10.82
N HIS A 27 10.58 -4.75 -10.38
CA HIS A 27 10.83 -3.94 -9.19
C HIS A 27 10.81 -4.78 -7.89
N ILE A 28 9.91 -5.76 -7.81
CA ILE A 28 9.83 -6.71 -6.69
C ILE A 28 11.07 -7.61 -6.65
N LYS A 29 11.51 -8.11 -7.81
CA LYS A 29 12.71 -8.97 -7.92
C LYS A 29 14.01 -8.20 -7.67
N LYS A 30 14.10 -6.94 -8.12
CA LYS A 30 15.22 -6.03 -7.84
C LYS A 30 15.37 -5.78 -6.34
N ARG A 31 14.25 -5.54 -5.64
CA ARG A 31 14.24 -5.36 -4.18
C ARG A 31 14.72 -6.61 -3.43
N ILE A 32 14.41 -7.82 -3.91
CA ILE A 32 14.92 -9.08 -3.35
C ILE A 32 16.45 -9.20 -3.52
N ILE A 33 17.01 -8.69 -4.61
CA ILE A 33 18.46 -8.72 -4.88
C ILE A 33 19.19 -7.67 -4.03
N ASP A 34 18.63 -6.49 -3.89
CA ASP A 34 19.14 -5.44 -3.00
C ASP A 34 19.14 -5.93 -1.52
N LEU A 35 18.13 -6.71 -1.12
CA LEU A 35 18.01 -7.30 0.22
C LEU A 35 18.94 -8.49 0.48
N THR A 36 19.41 -9.20 -0.55
CA THR A 36 20.29 -10.38 -0.40
C THR A 36 21.78 -10.03 -0.48
N GLY A 37 22.13 -8.77 -0.75
CA GLY A 37 23.49 -8.22 -0.65
C GLY A 37 24.50 -8.74 -1.67
N SER A 38 24.17 -9.76 -2.48
CA SER A 38 25.12 -10.36 -3.42
C SER A 38 25.14 -9.69 -4.79
N GLY A 39 24.13 -8.89 -5.14
CA GLY A 39 23.99 -8.21 -6.43
C GLY A 39 23.97 -9.13 -7.67
N THR A 40 24.25 -10.43 -7.54
CA THR A 40 24.51 -11.37 -8.64
C THR A 40 23.99 -12.78 -8.28
N GLY A 41 23.39 -13.50 -9.24
CA GLY A 41 22.89 -14.88 -9.02
C GLY A 41 22.01 -15.45 -10.14
N ILE A 42 21.68 -16.75 -10.09
CA ILE A 42 20.91 -17.47 -11.15
C ILE A 42 19.58 -18.01 -10.59
N LEU A 43 18.45 -17.76 -11.25
CA LEU A 43 17.14 -18.24 -10.76
C LEU A 43 16.96 -19.73 -10.95
N ARG A 44 16.42 -20.40 -9.92
CA ARG A 44 16.18 -21.84 -9.95
C ARG A 44 14.75 -22.18 -10.41
N LYS A 45 14.59 -22.41 -11.72
CA LYS A 45 13.49 -23.20 -12.30
C LYS A 45 14.14 -24.02 -13.41
N VAL A 46 14.02 -25.34 -13.38
CA VAL A 46 14.87 -26.26 -14.18
C VAL A 46 14.88 -25.98 -15.69
N ALA A 47 13.83 -25.35 -16.23
CA ALA A 47 13.74 -24.94 -17.63
C ALA A 47 14.51 -23.64 -17.98
N ASP A 48 14.92 -22.86 -16.98
CA ASP A 48 15.44 -21.50 -17.12
C ASP A 48 16.88 -21.34 -16.57
N GLU A 49 17.63 -22.43 -16.35
CA GLU A 49 18.97 -22.39 -15.74
C GLU A 49 20.09 -22.22 -16.78
N ILE A 50 20.89 -21.14 -16.68
CA ILE A 50 22.11 -20.98 -17.48
C ILE A 50 23.11 -22.07 -17.06
N GLN A 51 23.51 -22.96 -17.96
CA GLN A 51 24.43 -24.08 -17.67
C GLN A 51 25.61 -24.10 -18.63
N VAL A 52 26.82 -24.19 -18.09
CA VAL A 52 28.04 -24.47 -18.87
C VAL A 52 28.20 -25.99 -19.03
N TYR A 53 28.40 -26.46 -20.26
CA TYR A 53 28.65 -27.87 -20.56
C TYR A 53 29.64 -28.03 -21.70
N VAL A 54 30.28 -29.21 -21.76
CA VAL A 54 31.21 -29.62 -22.82
C VAL A 54 30.48 -30.68 -23.65
N GLU A 55 30.23 -30.40 -24.93
CA GLU A 55 29.50 -31.32 -25.82
C GLU A 55 30.41 -32.45 -26.32
N ASP A 56 31.65 -32.13 -26.71
CA ASP A 56 32.68 -33.10 -27.09
C ASP A 56 33.90 -32.97 -26.16
N PRO A 57 34.11 -33.92 -25.23
CA PRO A 57 35.23 -33.86 -24.29
C PRO A 57 36.62 -33.87 -24.94
N ASN A 58 36.72 -34.26 -26.22
CA ASN A 58 37.97 -34.32 -26.98
C ASN A 58 38.26 -33.02 -27.75
N GLN A 59 37.35 -32.04 -27.75
CA GLN A 59 37.59 -30.72 -28.32
C GLN A 59 38.16 -29.80 -27.24
N PHE A 60 39.39 -29.32 -27.47
CA PHE A 60 40.17 -28.69 -26.42
C PHE A 60 39.82 -27.22 -26.15
N LEU A 61 39.00 -26.57 -26.97
CA LEU A 61 38.96 -25.11 -26.98
C LEU A 61 37.56 -24.47 -26.91
N ILE A 62 36.46 -25.23 -26.88
CA ILE A 62 35.11 -24.63 -26.89
C ILE A 62 34.23 -25.25 -25.79
N VAL A 63 33.53 -24.38 -25.06
CA VAL A 63 32.43 -24.77 -24.15
C VAL A 63 31.13 -24.12 -24.57
N LYS A 64 30.01 -24.78 -24.27
CA LYS A 64 28.66 -24.30 -24.57
C LYS A 64 27.95 -23.83 -23.32
N VAL A 65 27.16 -22.78 -23.45
CA VAL A 65 26.32 -22.22 -22.39
C VAL A 65 24.87 -22.28 -22.81
N LYS A 66 24.04 -23.03 -22.08
CA LYS A 66 22.60 -23.19 -22.34
C LYS A 66 21.84 -21.89 -22.13
N THR A 67 20.68 -21.83 -22.77
CA THR A 67 19.66 -20.82 -22.52
C THR A 67 19.21 -20.80 -21.07
N GLY A 68 18.88 -19.62 -20.55
CA GLY A 68 18.41 -19.46 -19.17
C GLY A 68 18.45 -18.01 -18.69
N SER A 69 18.10 -17.77 -17.44
CA SER A 69 18.05 -16.43 -16.83
C SER A 69 18.97 -16.30 -15.61
N ALA A 70 19.62 -15.14 -15.48
CA ALA A 70 20.46 -14.76 -14.34
C ALA A 70 20.24 -13.30 -13.95
N TYR A 71 20.92 -12.83 -12.91
CA TYR A 71 20.91 -11.45 -12.45
C TYR A 71 22.33 -10.94 -12.20
N ILE A 72 22.59 -9.72 -12.64
CA ILE A 72 23.82 -8.96 -12.34
C ILE A 72 23.42 -7.53 -11.97
N GLN A 73 23.93 -7.03 -10.85
CA GLN A 73 23.59 -5.73 -10.26
C GLN A 73 22.08 -5.47 -10.15
N GLY A 74 21.30 -6.49 -9.80
CA GLY A 74 19.84 -6.36 -9.68
C GLY A 74 19.07 -6.36 -11.01
N GLU A 75 19.76 -6.49 -12.14
CA GLU A 75 19.16 -6.50 -13.48
C GLU A 75 19.06 -7.94 -14.01
N LYS A 76 17.89 -8.31 -14.58
CA LYS A 76 17.65 -9.64 -15.15
C LYS A 76 18.38 -9.78 -16.49
N ILE A 77 19.06 -10.90 -16.67
CA ILE A 77 19.73 -11.32 -17.89
C ILE A 77 19.05 -12.57 -18.40
N GLU A 78 18.92 -12.69 -19.71
CA GLU A 78 18.34 -13.87 -20.36
C GLU A 78 19.20 -14.24 -21.58
N ILE A 79 19.73 -15.46 -21.55
CA ILE A 79 20.38 -16.11 -22.70
C ILE A 79 19.29 -16.87 -23.44
N THR A 80 18.91 -16.38 -24.62
CA THR A 80 17.79 -16.93 -25.39
C THR A 80 18.22 -18.04 -26.36
N GLU A 81 19.52 -18.14 -26.67
CA GLU A 81 20.09 -19.16 -27.55
C GLU A 81 21.41 -19.68 -26.99
N VAL A 82 21.77 -20.95 -27.28
CA VAL A 82 23.02 -21.56 -26.82
C VAL A 82 24.22 -20.76 -27.34
N GLN A 83 25.12 -20.37 -26.44
CA GLN A 83 26.32 -19.60 -26.78
C GLN A 83 27.57 -20.49 -26.70
N GLU A 84 28.55 -20.23 -27.57
CA GLU A 84 29.86 -20.90 -27.58
C GLU A 84 30.93 -19.94 -27.05
N VAL A 85 31.85 -20.45 -26.22
CA VAL A 85 32.97 -19.66 -25.66
C VAL A 85 34.27 -20.40 -25.91
N ALA A 86 35.22 -19.70 -26.54
CA ALA A 86 36.57 -20.20 -26.71
C ALA A 86 37.37 -20.12 -25.40
N LEU A 87 38.17 -21.14 -25.10
CA LEU A 87 39.02 -21.18 -23.90
C LEU A 87 40.46 -20.76 -24.20
N ASP A 88 41.09 -20.05 -23.27
CA ASP A 88 42.49 -19.65 -23.36
C ASP A 88 43.40 -20.73 -22.78
N ASP A 89 44.06 -21.51 -23.65
CA ASP A 89 45.18 -22.41 -23.30
C ASP A 89 44.94 -23.25 -22.02
N VAL A 90 43.98 -24.18 -22.11
CA VAL A 90 43.57 -25.08 -21.02
C VAL A 90 44.58 -26.15 -20.63
N GLU A 91 45.69 -26.29 -21.37
CA GLU A 91 46.75 -27.25 -21.05
C GLU A 91 47.54 -26.83 -19.82
N THR A 92 47.68 -25.52 -19.60
CA THR A 92 48.54 -24.97 -18.54
C THR A 92 47.74 -24.55 -17.31
N GLU A 93 46.49 -24.14 -17.49
CA GLU A 93 45.68 -23.60 -16.41
C GLU A 93 44.18 -23.79 -16.66
N ALA A 94 43.39 -23.84 -15.58
CA ALA A 94 41.95 -23.80 -15.69
C ALA A 94 41.45 -22.43 -16.17
N ASN A 95 40.31 -22.43 -16.86
CA ASN A 95 39.62 -21.23 -17.30
C ASN A 95 38.37 -20.99 -16.45
N ILE A 96 38.08 -19.71 -16.18
CA ILE A 96 36.86 -19.23 -15.57
C ILE A 96 35.92 -18.72 -16.66
N ILE A 97 34.72 -19.28 -16.71
CA ILE A 97 33.63 -18.79 -17.57
C ILE A 97 32.79 -17.79 -16.79
N TYR A 98 32.54 -16.62 -17.34
CA TYR A 98 31.77 -15.56 -16.67
C TYR A 98 30.96 -14.71 -17.67
N LEU A 99 29.88 -14.10 -17.17
CA LEU A 99 29.09 -13.10 -17.87
C LEU A 99 29.48 -11.70 -17.37
N THR A 100 29.66 -10.75 -18.27
CA THR A 100 29.86 -9.32 -17.94
C THR A 100 28.63 -8.53 -18.33
N TYR A 101 28.12 -7.68 -17.43
CA TYR A 101 27.14 -6.66 -17.77
C TYR A 101 27.82 -5.44 -18.35
N ARG A 102 27.37 -5.00 -19.53
CA ARG A 102 27.86 -3.78 -20.17
C ARG A 102 26.70 -2.91 -20.62
N LEU A 103 26.65 -1.70 -20.06
CA LEU A 103 25.81 -0.62 -20.53
C LEU A 103 26.32 -0.15 -21.90
N ILE A 104 25.58 -0.45 -22.96
CA ILE A 104 25.79 0.18 -24.27
C ILE A 104 24.87 1.38 -24.34
N ASN A 105 25.47 2.58 -24.36
CA ASN A 105 24.76 3.76 -24.81
C ASN A 105 24.39 3.52 -26.27
N SER A 106 23.09 3.41 -26.54
CA SER A 106 22.59 3.19 -27.90
C SER A 106 23.15 4.26 -28.83
N SER A 107 23.83 3.85 -29.90
CA SER A 107 24.25 4.76 -30.97
C SER A 107 23.13 5.03 -31.98
N ASP A 108 21.93 4.48 -31.75
CA ASP A 108 20.76 4.70 -32.61
C ASP A 108 20.33 6.17 -32.51
N PRO A 109 20.36 6.94 -33.62
CA PRO A 109 19.89 8.33 -33.63
C PRO A 109 18.43 8.47 -33.19
N LYS A 110 17.62 7.41 -33.31
CA LYS A 110 16.22 7.39 -32.83
C LYS A 110 16.11 7.30 -31.32
N ALA A 111 17.21 6.97 -30.64
CA ALA A 111 17.26 6.86 -29.20
C ALA A 111 17.53 8.20 -28.50
N LEU A 112 17.94 9.24 -29.24
CA LEU A 112 18.09 10.59 -28.74
C LEU A 112 16.74 11.33 -28.77
N ARG A 113 16.36 11.94 -27.65
CA ARG A 113 15.18 12.82 -27.55
C ARG A 113 15.60 14.17 -26.99
N HIS A 114 15.05 15.25 -27.54
CA HIS A 114 15.20 16.57 -26.94
C HIS A 114 14.46 16.65 -25.62
N HIS A 115 15.16 17.11 -24.59
CA HIS A 115 14.55 17.54 -23.35
C HIS A 115 13.80 18.85 -23.56
N TYR A 116 12.52 18.86 -23.19
CA TYR A 116 11.59 19.90 -23.60
C TYR A 116 11.92 21.29 -23.04
N LEU A 117 12.64 21.36 -21.91
CA LEU A 117 13.03 22.61 -21.27
C LEU A 117 14.45 23.08 -21.64
N SER A 118 15.39 22.15 -21.84
CA SER A 118 16.81 22.51 -22.07
C SER A 118 17.23 22.43 -23.53
N GLY A 119 16.44 21.78 -24.39
CA GLY A 119 16.77 21.54 -25.80
C GLY A 119 17.88 20.50 -26.02
N GLN A 120 18.60 20.11 -24.97
CA GLN A 120 19.66 19.10 -25.04
C GLN A 120 19.08 17.73 -25.40
N GLU A 121 19.81 16.97 -26.22
CA GLU A 121 19.46 15.60 -26.59
C GLU A 121 19.93 14.62 -25.51
N TYR A 122 19.02 13.77 -25.05
CA TYR A 122 19.30 12.71 -24.09
C TYR A 122 19.00 11.36 -24.71
N ASN A 123 19.84 10.37 -24.41
CA ASN A 123 19.63 9.00 -24.85
C ASN A 123 18.56 8.34 -23.98
N VAL A 124 17.36 8.17 -24.50
CA VAL A 124 16.24 7.57 -23.75
C VAL A 124 16.23 6.06 -23.81
N TRP A 125 17.13 5.44 -24.59
CA TRP A 125 17.29 3.98 -24.64
C TRP A 125 18.71 3.59 -24.24
N GLN A 126 18.82 2.82 -23.18
CA GLN A 126 20.03 2.06 -22.89
C GLN A 126 19.84 0.64 -23.43
N GLU A 127 20.82 0.16 -24.20
CA GLU A 127 20.88 -1.25 -24.51
C GLU A 127 21.74 -1.92 -23.46
N ASP A 128 21.10 -2.77 -22.68
CA ASP A 128 21.81 -3.68 -21.81
C ASP A 128 22.38 -4.79 -22.70
N SER A 129 23.71 -4.84 -22.75
CA SER A 129 24.44 -5.92 -23.40
C SER A 129 25.12 -6.77 -22.35
N PHE A 130 25.23 -8.05 -22.66
CA PHE A 130 25.91 -9.01 -21.82
C PHE A 130 26.87 -9.76 -22.70
N GLU A 131 28.11 -9.82 -22.28
CA GLU A 131 29.17 -10.50 -23.00
C GLU A 131 29.59 -11.72 -22.18
N LEU A 132 29.72 -12.87 -22.85
CA LEU A 132 30.14 -14.12 -22.24
C LEU A 132 31.62 -14.34 -22.55
N HIS A 133 32.42 -14.60 -21.54
CA HIS A 133 33.87 -14.70 -21.66
C HIS A 133 34.43 -15.94 -20.96
N ALA A 134 35.64 -16.34 -21.37
CA ALA A 134 36.52 -17.23 -20.64
C ALA A 134 37.85 -16.51 -20.41
N VAL A 135 38.48 -16.76 -19.26
CA VAL A 135 39.84 -16.29 -18.98
C VAL A 135 40.55 -17.29 -18.07
N LYS A 136 41.89 -17.38 -18.16
CA LYS A 136 42.70 -18.14 -17.21
C LYS A 136 42.38 -17.74 -15.76
N GLU A 137 42.34 -18.72 -14.87
CA GLU A 137 41.93 -18.54 -13.46
C GLU A 137 42.76 -17.48 -12.74
N SER A 138 44.07 -17.42 -12.97
CA SER A 138 45.02 -16.45 -12.43
C SER A 138 44.74 -15.00 -12.87
N LEU A 139 44.04 -14.80 -13.99
CA LEU A 139 43.71 -13.49 -14.54
C LEU A 139 42.28 -13.04 -14.20
N TYR A 140 41.47 -13.92 -13.61
CA TYR A 140 40.09 -13.59 -13.27
C TYR A 140 40.03 -12.68 -12.04
N VAL A 141 39.53 -11.45 -12.22
CA VAL A 141 39.23 -10.51 -11.14
C VAL A 141 37.72 -10.39 -11.00
N GLN A 142 37.20 -10.75 -9.82
CA GLN A 142 35.77 -10.61 -9.50
C GLN A 142 35.42 -9.13 -9.33
N THR A 143 34.46 -8.66 -10.12
CA THR A 143 33.90 -7.31 -10.04
C THR A 143 32.37 -7.36 -9.97
N PRO A 144 31.67 -6.32 -9.47
CA PRO A 144 30.23 -6.35 -9.28
C PRO A 144 29.41 -6.54 -10.58
N ASP A 145 29.99 -6.22 -11.73
CA ASP A 145 29.41 -6.36 -13.07
C ASP A 145 29.68 -7.73 -13.71
N LYS A 146 30.36 -8.65 -13.02
CA LYS A 146 30.71 -9.99 -13.53
C LYS A 146 30.04 -11.10 -12.73
N LEU A 147 29.35 -12.01 -13.41
CA LEU A 147 28.82 -13.24 -12.83
C LEU A 147 29.68 -14.44 -13.22
N LYS A 148 30.40 -14.99 -12.23
CA LYS A 148 31.20 -16.21 -12.37
C LYS A 148 30.28 -17.42 -12.56
N LEU A 149 30.42 -18.16 -13.67
CA LEU A 149 29.57 -19.31 -14.00
C LEU A 149 30.24 -20.64 -13.68
N ALA A 150 31.44 -20.90 -14.20
CA ALA A 150 32.07 -22.23 -14.06
C ALA A 150 33.59 -22.16 -14.14
N ARG A 151 34.26 -23.17 -13.58
CA ARG A 151 35.67 -23.49 -13.81
C ARG A 151 35.78 -24.67 -14.76
N VAL A 152 36.48 -24.49 -15.87
CA VAL A 152 36.72 -25.53 -16.86
C VAL A 152 38.20 -25.85 -16.89
N ALA A 153 38.56 -27.12 -16.78
CA ALA A 153 39.96 -27.54 -16.84
C ALA A 153 40.08 -28.87 -17.58
N LYS A 154 41.28 -29.13 -18.10
CA LYS A 154 41.63 -30.42 -18.68
C LYS A 154 42.02 -31.40 -17.56
N VAL A 155 41.39 -32.57 -17.52
CA VAL A 155 41.73 -33.67 -16.61
C VAL A 155 42.00 -34.92 -17.45
N GLY A 156 43.28 -35.31 -17.54
CA GLY A 156 43.72 -36.30 -18.53
C GLY A 156 43.59 -35.75 -19.95
N ASN A 157 42.94 -36.49 -20.85
CA ASN A 157 42.66 -36.05 -22.23
C ASN A 157 41.27 -35.43 -22.40
N GLN A 158 40.54 -35.18 -21.32
CA GLN A 158 39.16 -34.69 -21.38
C GLN A 158 39.04 -33.30 -20.79
N LEU A 159 38.30 -32.44 -21.48
CA LEU A 159 37.87 -31.15 -20.95
C LEU A 159 36.62 -31.35 -20.08
N ILE A 160 36.68 -30.92 -18.81
CA ILE A 160 35.56 -31.06 -17.88
C ILE A 160 35.28 -29.76 -17.13
N VAL A 161 34.01 -29.55 -16.76
CA VAL A 161 33.62 -28.53 -15.78
C VAL A 161 34.06 -29.03 -14.40
N THR A 162 35.13 -28.47 -13.86
CA THR A 162 35.68 -28.90 -12.55
C THR A 162 34.96 -28.27 -11.37
N HIS A 163 34.41 -27.06 -11.53
CA HIS A 163 33.60 -26.39 -10.51
C HIS A 163 32.45 -25.62 -11.17
N ASP A 164 31.28 -25.69 -10.55
CA ASP A 164 30.12 -24.87 -10.87
C ASP A 164 30.04 -23.73 -9.86
N TYR A 165 30.24 -22.48 -10.32
CA TYR A 165 30.20 -21.28 -9.47
C TYR A 165 28.83 -20.62 -9.45
N ARG A 166 27.85 -21.16 -10.19
CA ARG A 166 26.51 -20.62 -10.24
C ARG A 166 25.93 -20.62 -8.84
N THR A 167 25.78 -19.42 -8.29
CA THR A 167 25.04 -19.24 -7.04
C THR A 167 23.57 -19.23 -7.41
N TYR A 168 22.91 -20.34 -7.15
CA TYR A 168 21.47 -20.46 -7.37
C TYR A 168 20.76 -19.54 -6.38
N LEU A 169 20.06 -18.54 -6.91
CA LEU A 169 18.96 -17.87 -6.25
C LEU A 169 17.84 -18.91 -6.10
N LYS A 170 18.03 -19.76 -5.10
CA LYS A 170 17.02 -20.69 -4.64
C LYS A 170 16.05 -19.85 -3.83
N ILE A 171 15.07 -19.27 -4.50
CA ILE A 171 13.89 -18.76 -3.82
C ILE A 171 13.25 -20.00 -3.19
N SER A 172 13.51 -20.25 -1.91
CA SER A 172 12.84 -21.36 -1.25
C SER A 172 11.36 -20.99 -1.15
N ASP A 173 10.48 -21.99 -1.28
CA ASP A 173 9.06 -21.80 -0.95
C ASP A 173 8.91 -21.28 0.50
N GLN A 174 9.92 -21.54 1.34
CA GLN A 174 10.09 -20.91 2.65
C GLN A 174 10.48 -19.43 2.60
N ILE A 175 11.33 -18.86 1.75
CA ILE A 175 11.58 -17.39 1.73
C ILE A 175 10.33 -16.61 1.30
N MET A 176 9.48 -17.20 0.45
CA MET A 176 8.12 -16.72 0.18
C MET A 176 7.21 -16.79 1.43
N ASN A 177 7.51 -17.69 2.37
CA ASN A 177 6.78 -17.92 3.62
C ASN A 177 7.50 -17.45 4.90
N THR A 178 8.72 -16.90 4.80
CA THR A 178 9.70 -16.70 5.89
C THR A 178 10.46 -15.37 5.66
N LEU A 179 9.79 -14.37 5.10
CA LEU A 179 9.78 -12.99 5.67
C LEU A 179 9.10 -12.98 7.06
N ILE A 180 8.55 -14.13 7.46
CA ILE A 180 8.10 -14.56 8.78
C ILE A 180 9.25 -15.39 9.41
N GLU A 181 10.03 -14.78 10.29
CA GLU A 181 10.94 -15.45 11.25
C GLU A 181 12.31 -15.93 10.75
N GLY A 182 13.30 -15.05 10.92
CA GLY A 182 14.72 -15.42 10.90
C GLY A 182 15.24 -15.86 12.27
N LYS A 183 16.21 -16.78 12.28
CA LYS A 183 17.31 -16.82 13.26
C LYS A 183 18.47 -17.70 12.77
N ALA A 184 19.71 -17.23 13.03
CA ALA A 184 20.95 -18.00 12.96
C ALA A 184 21.93 -17.58 14.09
N VAL A 185 22.92 -18.44 14.37
CA VAL A 185 23.77 -18.55 15.58
C VAL A 185 25.23 -18.05 15.37
N LEU A 186 25.89 -17.76 16.50
CA LEU A 186 27.17 -17.10 16.89
C LEU A 186 28.55 -17.76 16.58
N PHE A 187 29.65 -16.96 16.72
CA PHE A 187 30.97 -17.34 17.28
C PHE A 187 31.70 -16.21 18.08
N LYS A 188 32.62 -16.59 19.01
CA LYS A 188 33.24 -15.89 20.17
C LYS A 188 34.64 -15.23 19.95
N GLN A 189 34.92 -14.09 20.63
CA GLN A 189 36.19 -13.48 21.19
C GLN A 189 36.35 -13.60 22.73
N PRO A 190 37.06 -12.74 23.53
CA PRO A 190 36.58 -12.23 24.86
C PRO A 190 36.95 -10.75 25.17
N PRO A 191 36.17 -9.99 25.98
CA PRO A 191 36.71 -8.77 26.61
C PRO A 191 36.35 -8.59 28.12
N PRO A 192 37.01 -7.62 28.81
CA PRO A 192 37.14 -7.49 30.26
C PRO A 192 36.11 -6.47 30.86
N PRO A 193 36.27 -5.89 32.08
CA PRO A 193 35.21 -5.68 33.08
C PRO A 193 34.21 -4.56 32.75
N ILE A 194 33.01 -4.65 33.35
CA ILE A 194 31.77 -3.95 32.96
C ILE A 194 31.53 -2.65 33.79
N PRO A 195 30.98 -1.56 33.20
CA PRO A 195 30.58 -0.33 33.92
C PRO A 195 29.34 -0.51 34.81
N THR A 196 29.24 0.30 35.88
CA THR A 196 28.47 0.01 37.11
C THR A 196 27.06 0.61 37.21
N ARG A 197 26.43 1.16 36.15
CA ARG A 197 25.11 1.81 36.28
C ARG A 197 24.17 1.53 35.10
N VAL A 198 22.94 1.12 35.42
CA VAL A 198 21.83 0.80 34.50
C VAL A 198 20.65 1.68 34.86
N ARG A 199 20.08 2.40 33.90
CA ARG A 199 18.80 3.12 34.11
C ARG A 199 17.69 2.35 33.42
N LEU A 200 16.65 2.00 34.19
CA LEU A 200 15.41 1.39 33.70
C LEU A 200 14.35 2.48 33.64
N THR A 201 13.82 2.76 32.46
CA THR A 201 12.64 3.61 32.30
C THR A 201 11.45 2.76 31.86
N THR A 202 10.35 2.91 32.58
CA THR A 202 9.03 2.40 32.20
C THR A 202 8.30 3.53 31.50
N ASP A 203 8.46 3.65 30.19
CA ASP A 203 7.69 4.64 29.43
C ASP A 203 6.32 4.05 29.12
N PHE A 204 5.25 4.73 29.56
CA PHE A 204 3.88 4.43 29.15
C PHE A 204 3.33 5.43 28.12
N GLU A 205 4.17 6.34 27.61
CA GLU A 205 3.72 7.38 26.68
C GLU A 205 4.65 7.48 25.46
N GLU A 206 4.01 7.49 24.29
CA GLU A 206 4.46 8.23 23.10
C GLU A 206 5.51 7.62 22.16
N ALA A 207 5.43 6.32 21.82
CA ALA A 207 6.18 5.78 20.67
C ALA A 207 5.51 4.58 19.97
N ILE A 208 4.44 4.83 19.20
CA ILE A 208 4.30 4.35 17.80
C ILE A 208 3.51 5.42 17.02
N ARG A 209 4.16 6.55 16.74
CA ARG A 209 3.74 7.55 15.75
C ARG A 209 4.48 7.30 14.43
N SER A 210 4.10 6.26 13.67
CA SER A 210 4.24 6.21 12.20
C SER A 210 3.58 4.95 11.66
N ASN A 211 2.66 5.15 10.71
CA ASN A 211 1.71 4.20 10.14
C ASN A 211 2.33 2.89 9.62
N ASP A 212 1.96 1.76 10.22
CA ASP A 212 1.25 0.62 9.59
C ASP A 212 1.51 -0.66 10.42
N LEU A 213 0.60 -0.94 11.37
CA LEU A 213 0.65 -2.11 12.26
C LEU A 213 -0.69 -2.84 12.31
N ALA A 214 -1.31 -3.05 11.14
CA ALA A 214 -2.37 -4.02 10.98
C ALA A 214 -1.79 -5.45 11.02
N GLY A 215 -1.44 -5.93 12.22
CA GLY A 215 -0.90 -7.28 12.38
C GLY A 215 -0.54 -7.76 13.79
N LEU A 216 -0.81 -6.99 14.86
CA LEU A 216 -0.55 -7.46 16.23
C LEU A 216 -1.80 -8.11 16.84
N VAL A 217 -2.06 -9.35 16.44
CA VAL A 217 -2.96 -10.26 17.15
C VAL A 217 -2.24 -10.80 18.40
N SER A 218 -2.87 -10.60 19.56
CA SER A 218 -2.61 -11.25 20.86
C SER A 218 -1.15 -11.36 21.31
N ILE A 219 -0.59 -10.33 21.95
CA ILE A 219 0.63 -10.54 22.75
C ILE A 219 0.52 -9.86 24.12
N ARG A 220 0.70 -10.69 25.15
CA ARG A 220 0.87 -10.32 26.57
C ARG A 220 2.28 -9.76 26.73
N GLN A 221 2.43 -8.44 26.82
CA GLN A 221 3.72 -7.76 26.73
C GLN A 221 3.91 -6.73 27.84
N ALA A 222 5.15 -6.62 28.33
CA ALA A 222 5.63 -5.48 29.11
C ALA A 222 6.88 -4.93 28.43
N TYR A 223 6.97 -3.60 28.35
CA TYR A 223 8.05 -2.88 27.69
C TYR A 223 9.02 -2.32 28.73
N ILE A 224 10.31 -2.58 28.54
CA ILE A 224 11.37 -1.99 29.37
C ILE A 224 12.41 -1.38 28.43
N LYS A 225 12.68 -0.10 28.64
CA LYS A 225 13.81 0.60 28.05
C LYS A 225 14.98 0.60 29.03
N ILE A 226 16.14 0.22 28.54
CA ILE A 226 17.37 0.13 29.33
C ILE A 226 18.45 1.03 28.71
N GLU A 227 18.91 2.03 29.46
CA GLU A 227 19.97 2.94 29.03
C GLU A 227 21.29 2.59 29.72
N PHE A 228 22.35 2.38 28.93
CA PHE A 228 23.72 2.15 29.39
C PHE A 228 24.70 3.03 28.62
N GLY A 229 25.33 3.99 29.30
CA GLY A 229 26.40 4.80 28.73
C GLY A 229 26.39 6.23 29.23
N ASP A 230 27.29 7.05 28.67
CA ASP A 230 27.40 8.47 28.98
C ASP A 230 27.38 9.30 27.69
N TRP A 231 26.44 10.23 27.60
CA TRP A 231 26.31 11.17 26.49
C TRP A 231 27.13 12.41 26.81
N GLY A 232 27.90 12.88 25.83
CA GLY A 232 28.62 14.11 26.02
C GLY A 232 28.98 14.87 24.77
N THR A 233 29.50 16.07 25.02
CA THR A 233 30.21 16.86 24.01
C THR A 233 31.69 16.84 24.34
N GLY A 234 32.54 16.75 23.33
CA GLY A 234 33.98 16.79 23.56
C GLY A 234 34.77 17.27 22.36
N VAL A 235 36.03 17.56 22.63
CA VAL A 235 36.99 18.06 21.65
C VAL A 235 38.08 17.03 21.47
N ALA A 236 38.29 16.62 20.22
CA ALA A 236 39.36 15.71 19.85
C ALA A 236 40.68 16.47 19.65
N SER A 237 41.78 15.90 20.15
CA SER A 237 43.14 16.38 19.92
C SER A 237 44.06 15.18 19.70
N GLY A 238 44.20 14.78 18.44
CA GLY A 238 44.88 13.54 18.05
C GLY A 238 44.18 12.32 18.66
N ASN A 239 44.95 11.45 19.31
CA ASN A 239 44.42 10.23 19.97
C ASN A 239 43.82 10.51 21.35
N THR A 240 43.56 11.76 21.71
CA THR A 240 42.93 12.12 22.98
C THR A 240 41.60 12.81 22.72
N PHE A 241 40.62 12.50 23.54
CA PHE A 241 39.30 13.09 23.47
C PHE A 241 38.95 13.68 24.84
N THR A 242 38.80 15.00 24.89
CA THR A 242 38.49 15.71 26.13
C THR A 242 36.99 15.89 26.24
N LYS A 243 36.43 15.33 27.30
CA LYS A 243 35.01 15.40 27.60
C LYS A 243 34.66 16.71 28.30
N THR A 244 33.54 17.30 27.88
CA THR A 244 32.85 18.37 28.61
C THR A 244 31.42 17.91 28.85
N THR A 245 31.12 17.31 30.03
CA THR A 245 29.72 17.09 30.44
C THR A 245 29.50 17.50 31.88
N SER A 246 28.23 17.79 32.18
CA SER A 246 27.75 18.23 33.48
C SER A 246 27.25 17.10 34.37
N GLN A 247 27.20 15.84 33.89
CA GLN A 247 26.37 14.83 34.53
C GLN A 247 27.12 13.74 35.32
N LEU A 248 28.37 13.39 35.00
CA LEU A 248 29.11 12.32 35.70
C LEU A 248 30.63 12.54 35.73
N ASN A 249 31.22 12.34 36.92
CA ASN A 249 32.67 12.21 37.12
C ASN A 249 33.07 10.74 36.92
N TRP A 250 34.12 10.48 36.14
CA TRP A 250 34.67 9.15 35.95
C TRP A 250 35.85 8.88 36.89
N THR A 251 36.07 7.63 37.25
CA THR A 251 37.33 7.19 37.86
C THR A 251 38.39 6.90 36.79
N ALA A 252 39.67 7.02 37.15
CA ALA A 252 40.75 6.76 36.19
C ALA A 252 40.68 5.30 35.70
N ASN A 253 40.73 5.12 34.38
CA ASN A 253 40.65 3.84 33.66
C ASN A 253 39.33 3.07 33.75
N GLU A 254 38.26 3.68 34.27
CA GLU A 254 36.91 3.10 34.26
C GLU A 254 36.43 2.63 32.88
N TRP A 255 36.85 3.34 31.83
CA TRP A 255 36.39 3.14 30.45
C TRP A 255 37.45 2.51 29.54
N ALA A 256 38.61 2.11 30.08
CA ALA A 256 39.63 1.40 29.31
C ALA A 256 39.07 0.07 28.78
N GLY A 257 39.22 -0.17 27.48
CA GLY A 257 38.68 -1.34 26.77
C GLY A 257 37.26 -1.16 26.21
N GLN A 258 36.61 -0.02 26.46
CA GLN A 258 35.29 0.29 25.90
C GLN A 258 35.39 1.09 24.59
N TYR A 259 34.28 1.18 23.85
CA TYR A 259 34.23 1.93 22.60
C TYR A 259 33.52 3.28 22.79
N LEU A 260 34.18 4.32 22.31
CA LEU A 260 33.61 5.63 22.06
C LEU A 260 33.00 5.63 20.65
N THR A 261 31.76 6.05 20.49
CA THR A 261 31.15 6.28 19.16
C THR A 261 30.94 7.77 18.96
N ASP A 262 31.42 8.32 17.84
CA ASP A 262 31.22 9.75 17.52
C ASP A 262 29.90 9.98 16.76
N GLN A 263 29.61 11.25 16.47
CA GLN A 263 28.39 11.67 15.76
C GLN A 263 28.27 11.14 14.31
N ASN A 264 29.36 10.65 13.71
CA ASN A 264 29.33 10.00 12.40
C ASN A 264 29.14 8.49 12.50
N ASN A 265 28.93 7.97 13.72
CA ASN A 265 28.81 6.55 14.02
C ASN A 265 30.12 5.76 13.90
N ASP A 266 31.27 6.45 13.86
CA ASP A 266 32.57 5.81 13.87
C ASP A 266 32.95 5.38 15.30
N SER A 267 33.54 4.19 15.44
CA SER A 267 33.87 3.59 16.75
C SER A 267 35.37 3.62 17.04
N TYR A 268 35.73 4.01 18.27
CA TYR A 268 37.10 4.23 18.72
C TYR A 268 37.33 3.50 20.05
N LEU A 269 38.37 2.65 20.10
CA LEU A 269 38.73 1.94 21.34
C LEU A 269 39.38 2.91 22.32
N VAL A 270 38.83 2.99 23.54
CA VAL A 270 39.41 3.74 24.66
C VAL A 270 40.50 2.88 25.30
N VAL A 271 41.76 3.32 25.25
CA VAL A 271 42.91 2.61 25.86
C VAL A 271 43.11 2.98 27.32
N SER A 272 42.73 4.20 27.71
CA SER A 272 42.76 4.68 29.09
C SER A 272 41.87 5.91 29.25
N ASN A 273 41.48 6.24 30.48
CA ASN A 273 40.82 7.53 30.76
C ASN A 273 41.25 8.13 32.09
N THR A 274 41.17 9.45 32.18
CA THR A 274 41.14 10.21 33.44
C THR A 274 39.69 10.60 33.76
N THR A 275 39.49 11.49 34.73
CA THR A 275 38.18 12.08 35.05
C THR A 275 37.56 12.86 33.89
N THR A 276 38.38 13.43 33.00
CA THR A 276 37.93 14.36 31.94
C THR A 276 38.50 14.06 30.55
N VAL A 277 39.42 13.10 30.42
CA VAL A 277 40.09 12.80 29.15
C VAL A 277 40.04 11.31 28.86
N LEU A 278 39.56 10.94 27.68
CA LEU A 278 39.71 9.60 27.10
C LEU A 278 40.95 9.57 26.20
N THR A 279 41.75 8.53 26.32
CA THR A 279 42.86 8.22 25.39
C THR A 279 42.40 7.09 24.50
N LEU A 280 42.53 7.27 23.19
CA LEU A 280 42.07 6.36 22.15
C LEU A 280 43.26 5.64 21.50
N GLU A 281 42.98 4.53 20.82
CA GLU A 281 44.01 3.79 20.09
C GLU A 281 44.69 4.68 19.02
N PRO A 282 46.03 4.56 18.83
CA PRO A 282 46.74 5.46 17.93
C PRO A 282 46.25 5.43 16.47
N GLY A 283 46.14 6.62 15.86
CA GLY A 283 45.80 6.77 14.44
C GLY A 283 44.32 7.00 14.18
N ALA A 284 43.49 7.01 15.22
CA ALA A 284 42.06 7.29 15.11
C ALA A 284 41.76 8.67 15.74
N THR A 285 41.24 9.61 14.94
CA THR A 285 40.83 10.95 15.42
C THR A 285 39.32 11.06 15.31
N PRO A 286 38.56 10.97 16.43
CA PRO A 286 37.12 11.16 16.40
C PRO A 286 36.74 12.57 16.00
N VAL A 287 35.55 12.74 15.43
CA VAL A 287 35.03 14.07 15.13
C VAL A 287 34.67 14.78 16.44
N SER A 288 35.04 16.05 16.56
CA SER A 288 34.62 16.87 17.71
C SER A 288 33.10 17.08 17.66
N GLY A 289 32.43 16.95 18.80
CA GLY A 289 30.98 17.03 18.86
C GLY A 289 30.38 16.05 19.86
N ASN A 290 29.19 15.56 19.53
CA ASN A 290 28.46 14.61 20.37
C ASN A 290 29.11 13.23 20.28
N PHE A 291 29.20 12.56 21.42
CA PHE A 291 29.72 11.20 21.50
C PHE A 291 28.92 10.38 22.51
N TRP A 292 28.99 9.06 22.35
CA TRP A 292 28.44 8.08 23.26
C TRP A 292 29.50 7.06 23.67
N LEU A 293 29.44 6.62 24.92
CA LEU A 293 30.39 5.67 25.51
C LEU A 293 29.60 4.50 26.12
N GLY A 294 29.77 3.26 25.63
CA GLY A 294 28.95 2.11 26.04
C GLY A 294 29.70 0.76 26.08
N PRO A 295 29.18 -0.23 26.84
CA PRO A 295 29.84 -1.52 27.03
C PRO A 295 29.77 -2.44 25.80
N ASN A 296 30.82 -3.23 25.59
CA ASN A 296 30.83 -4.33 24.60
C ASN A 296 30.08 -5.57 25.14
N ALA A 297 28.76 -5.50 25.29
CA ALA A 297 27.97 -6.59 25.86
C ALA A 297 27.71 -7.73 24.85
N ARG A 298 27.96 -8.96 25.28
CA ARG A 298 27.74 -10.20 24.48
C ARG A 298 26.32 -10.76 24.55
N GLY A 299 25.44 -10.06 25.25
CA GLY A 299 24.12 -10.53 25.63
C GLY A 299 23.83 -10.24 27.10
N TYR A 300 22.59 -10.49 27.51
CA TYR A 300 22.03 -10.09 28.80
C TYR A 300 21.20 -11.23 29.40
N ARG A 301 21.11 -11.25 30.74
CA ARG A 301 20.26 -12.14 31.53
C ARG A 301 19.21 -11.31 32.25
N PHE A 302 17.99 -11.84 32.31
CA PHE A 302 16.88 -11.22 33.02
C PHE A 302 16.39 -12.19 34.10
N ILE A 303 16.07 -11.64 35.27
CA ILE A 303 15.24 -12.30 36.29
C ILE A 303 13.90 -11.60 36.28
N ILE A 304 12.82 -12.37 36.14
CA ILE A 304 11.43 -11.88 36.21
C ILE A 304 10.74 -12.66 37.33
N GLU A 305 10.20 -11.93 38.29
CA GLU A 305 9.60 -12.50 39.49
C GLU A 305 8.15 -12.01 39.59
N PRO A 306 7.12 -12.88 39.42
CA PRO A 306 5.76 -12.50 39.78
C PRO A 306 5.70 -12.20 41.28
N LEU A 307 5.13 -11.06 41.63
CA LEU A 307 4.92 -10.68 43.02
C LEU A 307 3.53 -11.13 43.46
N HIS A 308 3.45 -11.71 44.66
CA HIS A 308 2.16 -12.01 45.27
C HIS A 308 1.38 -10.70 45.48
N PRO A 309 0.09 -10.63 45.07
CA PRO A 309 -0.66 -9.38 45.11
C PRO A 309 -0.72 -8.77 46.52
N GLU A 310 -0.82 -9.61 47.55
CA GLU A 310 -0.92 -9.16 48.95
C GLU A 310 0.42 -8.92 49.65
N THR A 311 1.44 -9.76 49.42
CA THR A 311 2.69 -9.73 50.21
C THR A 311 3.83 -9.02 49.48
N GLN A 312 3.70 -8.78 48.17
CA GLN A 312 4.75 -8.23 47.31
C GLN A 312 6.07 -9.05 47.32
N ILE A 313 5.97 -10.32 47.74
CA ILE A 313 7.09 -11.28 47.75
C ILE A 313 7.08 -12.05 46.42
N PRO A 314 8.26 -12.26 45.79
CA PRO A 314 8.42 -13.16 44.64
C PRO A 314 7.81 -14.54 44.88
N ILE A 315 6.91 -14.99 44.00
CA ILE A 315 6.25 -16.31 44.08
C ILE A 315 7.12 -17.39 43.40
N SER A 316 7.87 -17.00 42.37
CA SER A 316 8.80 -17.85 41.63
C SER A 316 9.88 -16.99 40.96
N HIS A 317 10.99 -17.61 40.58
CA HIS A 317 12.01 -16.99 39.73
C HIS A 317 11.92 -17.61 38.34
N GLU A 318 11.62 -16.83 37.31
CA GLU A 318 11.89 -17.21 35.94
C GLU A 318 13.14 -16.47 35.45
N GLN A 319 14.16 -17.24 35.06
CA GLN A 319 15.38 -16.71 34.46
C GLN A 319 15.31 -16.86 32.95
N ALA A 320 15.47 -15.76 32.22
CA ALA A 320 15.60 -15.75 30.78
C ALA A 320 17.00 -15.29 30.39
N GLU A 321 17.70 -16.10 29.60
CA GLU A 321 19.01 -15.77 29.03
C GLU A 321 18.86 -15.40 27.56
N ILE A 322 19.31 -14.20 27.17
CA ILE A 322 19.19 -13.68 25.81
C ILE A 322 20.57 -13.26 25.30
N THR A 323 21.07 -14.01 24.33
CA THR A 323 22.29 -13.67 23.60
C THR A 323 21.94 -12.81 22.40
N LEU A 324 22.48 -11.59 22.32
CA LEU A 324 22.27 -10.70 21.18
C LEU A 324 23.53 -10.68 20.31
N GLY A 325 23.34 -10.80 18.99
CA GLY A 325 24.37 -10.46 18.01
C GLY A 325 24.64 -8.95 18.09
N SER A 326 25.91 -8.55 18.01
CA SER A 326 26.44 -7.20 18.24
C SER A 326 25.55 -6.02 17.82
N SER A 327 25.53 -5.01 18.71
CA SER A 327 24.97 -3.65 18.66
C SER A 327 23.45 -3.56 18.43
N PRO A 328 22.72 -3.06 19.45
CA PRO A 328 22.41 -1.64 19.38
C PRO A 328 22.55 -0.88 20.71
N VAL A 329 22.65 0.44 20.54
CA VAL A 329 22.77 1.56 21.50
C VAL A 329 21.55 1.68 22.43
N GLU A 330 20.49 0.95 22.18
CA GLU A 330 19.24 0.94 22.95
C GLU A 330 18.65 -0.47 22.87
N MET A 331 18.24 -1.03 24.01
CA MET A 331 17.54 -2.31 24.03
C MET A 331 16.10 -2.11 24.45
N ASN A 332 15.20 -2.51 23.55
CA ASN A 332 13.81 -2.73 23.83
C ASN A 332 13.60 -4.24 23.88
N TYR A 333 13.25 -4.76 25.05
CA TYR A 333 12.92 -6.16 25.21
C TYR A 333 11.47 -6.32 25.65
N ILE A 334 10.79 -7.26 25.00
CA ILE A 334 9.40 -7.56 25.24
C ILE A 334 9.32 -8.90 25.96
N PHE A 335 8.75 -8.90 27.16
CA PHE A 335 8.46 -10.15 27.87
C PHE A 335 7.16 -10.75 27.36
N HIS A 336 7.23 -11.99 26.91
CA HIS A 336 6.08 -12.76 26.46
C HIS A 336 5.59 -13.70 27.56
N GLY A 337 4.29 -14.01 27.57
CA GLY A 337 3.73 -15.07 28.43
C GLY A 337 3.42 -14.65 29.87
N LEU A 338 3.58 -13.37 30.23
CA LEU A 338 3.23 -12.86 31.56
C LEU A 338 1.73 -12.99 31.82
N THR A 339 1.38 -13.28 33.07
CA THR A 339 -0.01 -13.34 33.56
C THR A 339 -0.54 -11.91 33.72
N PRO A 340 -1.69 -11.58 33.11
CA PRO A 340 -2.34 -10.28 33.25
C PRO A 340 -2.54 -9.84 34.69
N ASP A 341 -2.43 -8.53 34.92
CA ASP A 341 -2.74 -7.85 36.19
C ASP A 341 -1.90 -8.32 37.39
N ILE A 342 -0.85 -9.10 37.11
CA ILE A 342 0.18 -9.43 38.08
C ILE A 342 1.30 -8.40 37.98
N LYS A 343 1.76 -7.95 39.16
CA LYS A 343 2.94 -7.11 39.29
C LYS A 343 4.18 -8.00 39.24
N TYR A 344 5.14 -7.67 38.39
CA TYR A 344 6.40 -8.38 38.25
C TYR A 344 7.55 -7.51 38.69
N ARG A 345 8.55 -8.12 39.30
CA ARG A 345 9.85 -7.51 39.56
C ARG A 345 10.86 -8.02 38.54
N VAL A 346 11.56 -7.10 37.88
CA VAL A 346 12.53 -7.41 36.83
C VAL A 346 13.91 -6.90 37.23
N ARG A 347 14.93 -7.75 37.05
CA ARG A 347 16.34 -7.41 37.21
C ARG A 347 17.12 -7.83 35.98
N VAL A 348 18.17 -7.08 35.64
CA VAL A 348 19.00 -7.34 34.46
C VAL A 348 20.46 -7.47 34.85
N ALA A 349 21.16 -8.44 34.25
CA ALA A 349 22.60 -8.61 34.35
C ALA A 349 23.20 -8.81 32.95
N SER A 350 24.46 -8.46 32.75
CA SER A 350 25.16 -8.74 31.49
C SER A 350 25.72 -10.18 31.48
N LEU A 351 25.66 -10.88 30.34
CA LEU A 351 26.20 -12.25 30.19
C LEU A 351 27.73 -12.33 30.15
N GLY A 352 28.42 -11.20 30.36
CA GLY A 352 29.89 -11.13 30.36
C GLY A 352 30.57 -11.77 31.58
N GLY A 353 29.86 -12.03 32.67
CA GLY A 353 30.41 -12.61 33.91
C GLY A 353 30.58 -14.12 33.84
N TRP A 354 31.62 -14.61 33.15
CA TRP A 354 32.03 -16.01 33.30
C TRP A 354 32.83 -16.18 34.60
N HIS A 355 32.11 -16.30 35.72
CA HIS A 355 32.37 -17.17 36.88
C HIS A 355 31.89 -16.51 38.19
N GLN A 356 31.10 -17.30 38.92
CA GLN A 356 30.53 -17.12 40.27
C GLN A 356 29.16 -16.43 40.33
N GLU A 357 28.22 -17.18 40.92
CA GLU A 357 26.82 -16.87 41.19
C GLU A 357 26.66 -15.79 42.28
N GLU A 358 27.59 -14.84 42.38
CA GLU A 358 27.48 -13.80 43.39
C GLU A 358 26.36 -12.82 43.01
N GLN A 359 25.44 -12.61 43.96
CA GLN A 359 24.22 -11.80 43.83
C GLN A 359 24.45 -10.34 43.40
N SER A 360 25.70 -9.86 43.33
CA SER A 360 26.05 -8.44 43.16
C SER A 360 25.90 -7.87 41.77
N ASP A 361 25.72 -8.71 40.75
CA ASP A 361 25.84 -8.28 39.34
C ASP A 361 24.50 -7.92 38.69
N TRP A 362 23.43 -7.87 39.48
CA TRP A 362 22.09 -7.52 39.01
C TRP A 362 21.78 -6.04 39.20
N SER A 363 21.10 -5.45 38.23
CA SER A 363 20.53 -4.11 38.37
C SER A 363 19.59 -4.02 39.57
N ASP A 364 19.35 -2.79 40.03
CA ASP A 364 18.24 -2.53 40.94
C ASP A 364 16.93 -3.06 40.33
N PRO A 365 16.03 -3.62 41.15
CA PRO A 365 14.78 -4.17 40.66
C PRO A 365 13.84 -3.08 40.16
N ALA A 366 13.31 -3.24 38.93
CA ALA A 366 12.18 -2.48 38.44
C ALA A 366 10.88 -3.28 38.64
N GLU A 367 9.79 -2.59 38.97
CA GLU A 367 8.47 -3.21 39.11
C GLU A 367 7.57 -2.78 37.93
N ILE A 368 6.96 -3.76 37.27
CA ILE A 368 6.07 -3.57 36.12
C ILE A 368 4.73 -4.26 36.39
N ILE A 369 3.64 -3.78 35.82
CA ILE A 369 2.34 -4.47 35.83
C ILE A 369 2.09 -4.96 34.41
N ALA A 370 1.87 -6.26 34.24
CA ALA A 370 1.50 -6.81 32.94
C ALA A 370 0.07 -6.36 32.61
N GLY A 371 -0.10 -5.52 31.59
CA GLY A 371 -1.43 -5.05 31.18
C GLY A 371 -2.31 -6.19 30.71
N GLY A 372 -3.43 -6.42 31.41
CA GLY A 372 -4.48 -7.32 30.94
C GLY A 372 -5.37 -6.67 29.87
N PRO A 373 -5.87 -7.43 28.89
CA PRO A 373 -6.90 -6.92 28.00
C PRO A 373 -8.17 -6.67 28.82
N LYS A 374 -8.70 -5.44 28.76
CA LYS A 374 -10.09 -5.18 29.18
C LYS A 374 -10.99 -6.16 28.41
N ILE A 375 -11.78 -6.94 29.15
CA ILE A 375 -12.69 -7.95 28.59
C ILE A 375 -13.92 -7.20 28.07
N ILE A 376 -14.39 -7.51 26.85
CA ILE A 376 -15.66 -7.00 26.36
C ILE A 376 -16.78 -7.41 27.33
N PRO A 377 -17.66 -6.49 27.77
CA PRO A 377 -18.81 -6.84 28.59
C PRO A 377 -19.64 -7.98 27.98
N ASP A 378 -20.19 -8.84 28.83
CA ASP A 378 -21.03 -9.96 28.41
C ASP A 378 -22.28 -9.51 27.61
N ASP A 379 -22.72 -8.27 27.80
CA ASP A 379 -23.92 -7.69 27.18
C ASP A 379 -23.60 -6.77 25.99
N CYS A 380 -24.01 -7.20 24.79
CA CYS A 380 -23.90 -6.41 23.58
C CYS A 380 -24.73 -5.13 23.57
N ALA A 381 -25.83 -5.07 24.33
CA ALA A 381 -26.65 -3.87 24.43
C ALA A 381 -25.92 -2.71 25.14
N ALA A 382 -24.91 -3.02 25.96
CA ALA A 382 -24.08 -2.00 26.62
C ALA A 382 -22.97 -1.44 25.69
N ILE A 383 -22.75 -2.07 24.53
CA ILE A 383 -21.63 -1.78 23.62
C ILE A 383 -22.12 -1.07 22.36
N ILE A 384 -23.38 -1.28 21.97
CA ILE A 384 -23.94 -0.79 20.71
C ILE A 384 -24.98 0.30 21.00
N ASP A 385 -24.72 1.49 20.47
CA ASP A 385 -25.63 2.63 20.46
C ASP A 385 -26.31 2.77 19.08
N ASN A 386 -27.45 3.45 19.02
CA ASN A 386 -28.13 3.86 17.78
C ASN A 386 -28.40 2.75 16.74
N LEU A 387 -28.69 1.52 17.18
CA LEU A 387 -29.06 0.44 16.26
C LEU A 387 -30.32 0.82 15.47
N ALA A 388 -30.18 0.98 14.15
CA ALA A 388 -31.27 1.30 13.25
C ALA A 388 -31.35 0.31 12.09
N VAL A 389 -32.58 0.05 11.63
CA VAL A 389 -32.83 -0.83 10.50
C VAL A 389 -33.71 -0.15 9.47
N SER A 390 -33.32 -0.22 8.21
CA SER A 390 -33.97 0.46 7.09
C SER A 390 -34.04 -0.44 5.86
N ALA A 391 -35.03 -0.19 5.00
CA ALA A 391 -35.13 -0.86 3.71
C ALA A 391 -34.06 -0.33 2.74
N HIS A 392 -33.41 -1.22 1.98
CA HIS A 392 -32.46 -0.89 0.93
C HIS A 392 -32.79 -1.65 -0.36
N ASP A 393 -32.44 -1.09 -1.52
CA ASP A 393 -32.76 -1.66 -2.85
C ASP A 393 -32.21 -3.08 -3.08
N LEU A 394 -31.26 -3.49 -2.24
CA LEU A 394 -30.58 -4.80 -2.29
C LEU A 394 -30.89 -5.70 -1.08
N GLY A 395 -31.78 -5.27 -0.17
CA GLY A 395 -32.13 -6.04 1.03
C GLY A 395 -32.41 -5.17 2.26
N CYS A 396 -32.03 -5.67 3.44
CA CYS A 396 -32.23 -4.99 4.72
C CYS A 396 -30.92 -4.29 5.14
N LYS A 397 -30.92 -2.96 5.28
CA LYS A 397 -29.75 -2.22 5.78
C LYS A 397 -29.85 -2.05 7.30
N ILE A 398 -28.87 -2.60 8.00
CA ILE A 398 -28.71 -2.44 9.45
C ILE A 398 -27.53 -1.48 9.66
N THR A 399 -27.71 -0.47 10.51
CA THR A 399 -26.68 0.49 10.92
C THR A 399 -26.60 0.53 12.43
N TRP A 400 -25.41 0.73 12.99
CA TRP A 400 -25.21 0.87 14.43
C TRP A 400 -23.96 1.72 14.71
N ASP A 401 -23.90 2.28 15.90
CA ASP A 401 -22.72 2.94 16.44
C ASP A 401 -22.18 2.13 17.62
N PHE A 402 -20.88 2.16 17.86
CA PHE A 402 -20.34 1.63 19.11
C PHE A 402 -20.32 2.73 20.17
N ASN A 403 -20.66 2.38 21.40
CA ASN A 403 -20.46 3.27 22.53
C ASN A 403 -18.98 3.63 22.63
N VAL A 404 -18.68 4.92 22.76
CA VAL A 404 -17.31 5.46 22.75
C VAL A 404 -16.41 4.79 23.79
N ALA A 405 -16.96 4.35 24.93
CA ALA A 405 -16.19 3.65 25.96
C ALA A 405 -15.66 2.28 25.51
N TYR A 406 -16.23 1.71 24.44
CA TYR A 406 -15.93 0.37 23.94
C TYR A 406 -15.44 0.33 22.49
N ALA A 407 -15.53 1.44 21.74
CA ALA A 407 -15.20 1.51 20.32
C ALA A 407 -13.78 0.99 20.00
N ASP A 408 -12.79 1.31 20.84
CA ASP A 408 -11.40 0.87 20.65
C ASP A 408 -11.19 -0.64 20.86
N PHE A 409 -12.16 -1.35 21.45
CA PHE A 409 -12.04 -2.75 21.87
C PHE A 409 -12.78 -3.72 20.95
N VAL A 410 -13.78 -3.24 20.22
CA VAL A 410 -14.59 -4.03 19.30
C VAL A 410 -13.87 -4.12 17.95
N ALA A 411 -13.58 -5.34 17.48
CA ALA A 411 -13.03 -5.56 16.14
C ALA A 411 -14.11 -5.59 15.07
N GLY A 412 -15.36 -5.79 15.48
CA GLY A 412 -16.50 -5.81 14.59
C GLY A 412 -17.66 -6.56 15.21
N VAL A 413 -18.56 -6.97 14.34
CA VAL A 413 -19.83 -7.58 14.71
C VAL A 413 -20.05 -8.82 13.87
N GLU A 414 -20.48 -9.90 14.52
CA GLU A 414 -21.02 -11.07 13.87
C GLU A 414 -22.55 -10.98 13.84
N ILE A 415 -23.11 -11.07 12.63
CA ILE A 415 -24.53 -10.99 12.35
C ILE A 415 -24.99 -12.31 11.75
N ILE A 416 -26.08 -12.85 12.29
CA ILE A 416 -26.73 -14.05 11.77
C ILE A 416 -28.18 -13.72 11.42
N TRP A 417 -28.70 -14.19 10.29
CA TRP A 417 -30.06 -13.87 9.88
C TRP A 417 -30.80 -15.02 9.20
N SER A 418 -32.13 -14.90 9.21
CA SER A 418 -33.05 -15.73 8.44
C SER A 418 -34.01 -14.86 7.64
N ASP A 419 -34.36 -15.28 6.43
CA ASP A 419 -35.30 -14.65 5.50
C ASP A 419 -36.69 -15.32 5.48
N ASP A 420 -36.84 -16.47 6.14
CA ASP A 420 -38.10 -17.22 6.30
C ASP A 420 -38.91 -16.81 7.55
N GLY A 421 -38.42 -15.84 8.32
CA GLY A 421 -39.02 -15.38 9.59
C GLY A 421 -38.72 -16.27 10.80
N SER A 422 -37.93 -17.33 10.67
CA SER A 422 -37.44 -18.12 11.82
C SER A 422 -36.39 -17.36 12.63
N GLU A 423 -36.31 -17.66 13.93
CA GLU A 423 -35.40 -16.98 14.84
C GLU A 423 -33.97 -17.53 14.68
N PRO A 424 -33.00 -16.73 14.21
CA PRO A 424 -31.65 -17.24 13.98
C PRO A 424 -30.95 -17.55 15.32
N ASN A 425 -30.06 -18.55 15.30
CA ASN A 425 -29.25 -18.96 16.46
C ASN A 425 -27.79 -19.16 16.02
N PHE A 426 -26.84 -18.50 16.71
CA PHE A 426 -25.39 -18.61 16.44
C PHE A 426 -24.86 -20.06 16.47
N GLU A 427 -25.51 -20.96 17.21
CA GLU A 427 -25.13 -22.37 17.31
C GLU A 427 -25.70 -23.25 16.17
N SER A 428 -26.67 -22.74 15.40
CA SER A 428 -27.28 -23.48 14.29
C SER A 428 -26.42 -23.42 13.03
N VAL A 429 -26.31 -24.56 12.33
CA VAL A 429 -25.50 -24.73 11.12
C VAL A 429 -26.25 -24.34 9.83
N GLY A 430 -27.47 -23.81 9.93
CA GLY A 430 -28.33 -23.52 8.76
C GLY A 430 -28.51 -22.05 8.38
N TYR A 431 -28.05 -21.11 9.22
CA TYR A 431 -28.29 -19.69 9.00
C TYR A 431 -27.10 -19.00 8.35
N ARG A 432 -27.39 -17.93 7.61
CA ARG A 432 -26.37 -17.09 6.99
C ARG A 432 -25.67 -16.28 8.08
N LYS A 433 -24.33 -16.22 8.03
CA LYS A 433 -23.49 -15.50 8.99
C LYS A 433 -22.60 -14.50 8.25
N LEU A 434 -22.42 -13.32 8.83
CA LEU A 434 -21.50 -12.31 8.34
C LEU A 434 -20.73 -11.72 9.51
N PHE A 435 -19.41 -11.57 9.34
CA PHE A 435 -18.58 -10.75 10.19
C PHE A 435 -18.25 -9.44 9.47
N THR A 436 -18.37 -8.30 10.15
CA THR A 436 -18.05 -6.98 9.59
C THR A 436 -17.50 -6.04 10.66
N ASP A 437 -16.47 -5.28 10.30
CA ASP A 437 -15.88 -4.18 11.07
C ASP A 437 -16.56 -2.83 10.80
N LYS A 438 -17.41 -2.76 9.77
CA LYS A 438 -18.16 -1.57 9.40
C LYS A 438 -19.37 -1.35 10.29
N ASN A 439 -19.72 -0.09 10.53
CA ASN A 439 -20.93 0.36 11.25
C ASN A 439 -22.25 0.14 10.48
N PHE A 440 -22.21 -0.62 9.38
CA PHE A 440 -23.41 -1.00 8.64
C PHE A 440 -23.23 -2.30 7.86
N VAL A 441 -24.35 -3.00 7.65
CA VAL A 441 -24.45 -4.14 6.73
C VAL A 441 -25.71 -3.99 5.87
N ILE A 442 -25.64 -4.49 4.63
CA ILE A 442 -26.83 -4.79 3.83
C ILE A 442 -26.96 -6.32 3.82
N LEU A 443 -27.97 -6.84 4.51
CA LEU A 443 -28.27 -8.27 4.51
C LEU A 443 -28.97 -8.62 3.20
N PRO A 444 -28.34 -9.45 2.34
CA PRO A 444 -28.98 -9.89 1.11
C PRO A 444 -30.14 -10.80 1.47
N THR A 445 -31.32 -10.45 0.97
CA THR A 445 -32.50 -11.33 1.00
C THR A 445 -32.57 -12.03 -0.34
N GLU A 446 -32.72 -13.35 -0.36
CA GLU A 446 -33.18 -14.01 -1.58
C GLU A 446 -34.59 -13.51 -1.84
N LEU A 447 -34.71 -12.60 -2.80
CA LEU A 447 -36.00 -12.08 -3.24
C LEU A 447 -36.75 -13.27 -3.84
N SER A 448 -37.65 -13.87 -3.07
CA SER A 448 -38.59 -14.84 -3.62
C SER A 448 -39.31 -14.16 -4.78
N THR A 449 -39.37 -14.82 -5.92
CA THR A 449 -40.07 -14.34 -7.13
C THR A 449 -41.59 -14.27 -6.96
N THR A 450 -42.11 -14.55 -5.76
CA THR A 450 -43.53 -14.42 -5.42
C THR A 450 -43.72 -13.19 -4.53
N ASP A 451 -44.83 -12.46 -4.74
CA ASP A 451 -45.25 -11.21 -4.06
C ASP A 451 -45.39 -11.27 -2.52
N LYS A 452 -44.67 -12.17 -1.85
CA LYS A 452 -44.74 -12.39 -0.41
C LYS A 452 -43.78 -11.46 0.31
N GLN A 453 -44.27 -10.89 1.40
CA GLN A 453 -43.46 -10.14 2.36
C GLN A 453 -42.30 -11.03 2.84
N VAL A 454 -41.07 -10.51 2.75
CA VAL A 454 -39.89 -11.16 3.32
C VAL A 454 -39.72 -10.63 4.74
N ILE A 455 -39.81 -11.52 5.73
CA ILE A 455 -39.55 -11.19 7.13
C ILE A 455 -38.11 -11.57 7.43
N VAL A 456 -37.24 -10.57 7.57
CA VAL A 456 -35.86 -10.80 7.98
C VAL A 456 -35.78 -10.74 9.50
N LYS A 457 -35.29 -11.81 10.13
CA LYS A 457 -34.90 -11.80 11.54
C LYS A 457 -33.39 -11.88 11.64
N ALA A 458 -32.77 -11.06 12.48
CA ALA A 458 -31.32 -11.07 12.66
C ALA A 458 -30.93 -11.06 14.14
N LYS A 459 -29.78 -11.65 14.47
CA LYS A 459 -29.12 -11.48 15.76
C LYS A 459 -27.71 -11.03 15.55
N MET A 460 -27.21 -10.27 16.51
CA MET A 460 -25.96 -9.57 16.42
C MET A 460 -25.14 -9.75 17.69
N ARG A 461 -23.84 -10.02 17.56
CA ARG A 461 -22.92 -10.02 18.70
C ARG A 461 -21.61 -9.34 18.33
N CYS A 462 -21.13 -8.48 19.22
CA CYS A 462 -19.82 -7.85 19.15
C CYS A 462 -18.73 -8.92 19.29
N VAL A 463 -17.63 -8.68 18.58
CA VAL A 463 -16.42 -9.49 18.65
C VAL A 463 -15.26 -8.56 19.01
N ASP A 464 -14.46 -8.90 20.01
CA ASP A 464 -13.25 -8.13 20.27
C ASP A 464 -12.13 -8.43 19.27
N LYS A 465 -11.06 -7.65 19.36
CA LYS A 465 -9.79 -7.85 18.63
C LYS A 465 -9.11 -9.20 18.92
N ALA A 466 -9.54 -9.94 19.94
CA ALA A 466 -9.07 -11.28 20.24
C ALA A 466 -10.02 -12.40 19.74
N GLY A 467 -11.09 -12.06 19.02
CA GLY A 467 -12.06 -13.02 18.50
C GLY A 467 -13.06 -13.54 19.54
N ARG A 468 -13.13 -12.96 20.74
CA ARG A 468 -14.12 -13.33 21.77
C ARG A 468 -15.42 -12.60 21.51
N HIS A 469 -16.54 -13.29 21.76
CA HIS A 469 -17.89 -12.77 21.54
C HIS A 469 -18.54 -12.33 22.85
N CYS A 470 -19.41 -11.33 22.80
CA CYS A 470 -20.35 -11.10 23.91
C CYS A 470 -21.24 -12.35 24.09
N THR A 471 -21.53 -12.72 25.33
CA THR A 471 -22.32 -13.92 25.66
C THR A 471 -23.82 -13.70 25.50
N LEU A 472 -24.27 -12.44 25.57
CA LEU A 472 -25.66 -12.03 25.36
C LEU A 472 -25.80 -11.29 24.01
N PRO A 473 -26.20 -11.98 22.93
CA PRO A 473 -26.39 -11.36 21.62
C PRO A 473 -27.61 -10.41 21.61
N LEU A 474 -27.49 -9.32 20.86
CA LEU A 474 -28.57 -8.37 20.64
C LEU A 474 -29.51 -8.89 19.55
N ALA A 475 -30.80 -9.06 19.88
CA ALA A 475 -31.82 -9.44 18.91
C ALA A 475 -32.25 -8.25 18.06
N ILE A 476 -32.27 -8.44 16.74
CA ILE A 476 -32.72 -7.45 15.77
C ILE A 476 -33.98 -8.01 15.09
N ASN A 477 -35.11 -7.35 15.33
CA ASN A 477 -36.40 -7.75 14.75
C ASN A 477 -36.88 -6.74 13.69
N PRO A 478 -36.22 -6.64 12.52
CA PRO A 478 -36.63 -5.67 11.52
C PRO A 478 -37.77 -6.20 10.66
N THR A 479 -38.99 -5.71 10.92
CA THR A 479 -40.10 -5.91 9.98
C THR A 479 -39.95 -4.92 8.82
N VAL A 480 -39.22 -5.32 7.77
CA VAL A 480 -39.11 -4.51 6.54
C VAL A 480 -40.23 -4.91 5.57
N MET A 481 -41.32 -4.16 5.56
CA MET A 481 -42.35 -4.29 4.52
C MET A 481 -42.00 -3.40 3.34
N LYS A 482 -41.54 -3.97 2.22
CA LYS A 482 -41.52 -3.23 0.95
C LYS A 482 -41.90 -4.12 -0.23
N GLN A 483 -42.96 -3.70 -0.92
CA GLN A 483 -43.38 -4.20 -2.22
C GLN A 483 -42.45 -3.55 -3.26
N TYR A 484 -41.69 -4.33 -4.02
CA TYR A 484 -40.90 -3.81 -5.15
C TYR A 484 -41.70 -3.95 -6.45
N PRO A 485 -42.20 -2.85 -7.04
CA PRO A 485 -42.72 -2.89 -8.40
C PRO A 485 -41.53 -2.77 -9.37
N GLY A 486 -40.84 -3.87 -9.65
CA GLY A 486 -39.80 -3.86 -10.69
C GLY A 486 -38.79 -5.02 -10.62
N ASP A 487 -38.48 -5.55 -11.80
CA ASP A 487 -37.67 -6.73 -12.11
C ASP A 487 -36.18 -6.57 -11.71
N LEU A 488 -35.89 -6.68 -10.41
CA LEU A 488 -34.54 -6.63 -9.80
C LEU A 488 -33.62 -7.77 -10.26
N ALA A 489 -34.19 -8.93 -10.64
CA ALA A 489 -33.45 -10.05 -11.19
C ALA A 489 -32.75 -9.68 -12.51
N ALA A 490 -33.40 -8.86 -13.35
CA ALA A 490 -32.81 -8.38 -14.59
C ALA A 490 -31.66 -7.38 -14.37
N ILE A 491 -31.64 -6.62 -13.27
CA ILE A 491 -30.59 -5.65 -12.97
C ILE A 491 -29.35 -6.36 -12.38
N SER A 492 -29.55 -7.29 -11.44
CA SER A 492 -28.44 -8.05 -10.83
C SER A 492 -27.71 -8.93 -11.84
N ALA A 493 -28.46 -9.65 -12.70
CA ALA A 493 -27.88 -10.49 -13.74
C ALA A 493 -27.04 -9.68 -14.75
N ARG A 494 -27.48 -8.45 -15.10
CA ARG A 494 -26.74 -7.56 -16.01
C ARG A 494 -25.45 -7.01 -15.41
N MET A 495 -25.39 -6.77 -14.10
CA MET A 495 -24.18 -6.27 -13.45
C MET A 495 -23.10 -7.34 -13.28
N GLU A 496 -23.50 -8.59 -13.00
CA GLU A 496 -22.59 -9.74 -12.89
C GLU A 496 -22.00 -10.13 -14.26
N GLU A 497 -22.80 -10.01 -15.32
CA GLU A 497 -22.38 -10.21 -16.71
C GLU A 497 -21.38 -9.15 -17.20
N VAL A 498 -21.56 -7.88 -16.83
CA VAL A 498 -20.60 -6.79 -17.13
C VAL A 498 -19.28 -7.00 -16.37
N ALA A 499 -19.31 -7.54 -15.16
CA ALA A 499 -18.11 -7.88 -14.39
C ALA A 499 -17.33 -9.06 -15.02
N LEU A 500 -18.03 -10.07 -15.55
CA LEU A 500 -17.41 -11.19 -16.27
C LEU A 500 -16.83 -10.76 -17.63
N ALA A 501 -17.51 -9.86 -18.35
CA ALA A 501 -16.99 -9.28 -19.60
C ALA A 501 -15.71 -8.42 -19.40
N ARG A 502 -15.47 -7.92 -18.18
CA ARG A 502 -14.28 -7.14 -17.78
C ARG A 502 -13.04 -8.02 -17.53
N GLY A 503 -13.15 -9.34 -17.38
CA GLY A 503 -12.06 -10.22 -16.93
C GLY A 503 -11.23 -10.92 -18.03
N GLY A 504 -9.94 -10.60 -18.15
CA GLY A 504 -8.89 -11.55 -18.57
C GLY A 504 -8.57 -11.73 -20.07
N TYR A 505 -9.29 -11.10 -20.99
CA TYR A 505 -9.04 -11.34 -22.42
C TYR A 505 -7.93 -10.47 -23.02
N SER A 506 -6.86 -11.14 -23.46
CA SER A 506 -5.65 -10.53 -24.04
C SER A 506 -5.82 -10.01 -25.48
N THR A 507 -6.91 -10.37 -26.17
CA THR A 507 -7.16 -9.96 -27.57
C THR A 507 -8.61 -9.49 -27.79
N LEU A 508 -8.80 -8.59 -28.78
CA LEU A 508 -10.12 -8.09 -29.20
C LEU A 508 -11.04 -9.24 -29.67
N SER A 509 -10.49 -10.21 -30.41
CA SER A 509 -11.24 -11.38 -30.86
C SER A 509 -11.74 -12.24 -29.71
N ALA A 510 -10.92 -12.47 -28.67
CA ALA A 510 -11.34 -13.23 -27.50
C ALA A 510 -12.43 -12.50 -26.69
N ARG A 511 -12.40 -11.16 -26.65
CA ARG A 511 -13.47 -10.35 -26.04
C ARG A 511 -14.77 -10.43 -26.83
N LEU A 512 -14.69 -10.33 -28.16
CA LEU A 512 -15.84 -10.49 -29.04
C LEU A 512 -16.43 -11.89 -28.95
N GLU A 513 -15.60 -12.92 -28.85
CA GLU A 513 -16.03 -14.31 -28.67
C GLU A 513 -16.66 -14.55 -27.29
N ALA A 514 -16.12 -13.93 -26.23
CA ALA A 514 -16.71 -13.97 -24.88
C ALA A 514 -18.06 -13.24 -24.80
N LEU A 515 -18.16 -12.04 -25.41
CA LEU A 515 -19.42 -11.31 -25.56
C LEU A 515 -20.46 -12.14 -26.34
N ASN A 516 -20.03 -12.84 -27.40
CA ASN A 516 -20.89 -13.75 -28.18
C ASN A 516 -21.31 -15.02 -27.43
N LYS A 517 -20.54 -15.44 -26.39
CA LYS A 517 -20.83 -16.62 -25.56
C LYS A 517 -21.63 -16.30 -24.29
N ALA A 518 -21.52 -15.07 -23.77
CA ALA A 518 -22.35 -14.60 -22.66
C ALA A 518 -23.78 -14.37 -23.13
N ALA A 519 -24.77 -14.67 -22.29
CA ALA A 519 -26.19 -14.56 -22.56
C ALA A 519 -26.68 -13.09 -22.60
N VAL A 520 -25.94 -12.23 -23.29
CA VAL A 520 -26.25 -10.82 -23.45
C VAL A 520 -27.53 -10.74 -24.27
N ASP A 521 -28.56 -10.09 -23.74
CA ASP A 521 -29.72 -9.73 -24.55
C ASP A 521 -29.30 -8.63 -25.55
N TRP A 522 -28.79 -9.09 -26.69
CA TRP A 522 -28.30 -8.27 -27.79
C TRP A 522 -29.31 -7.22 -28.28
N ARG A 523 -30.61 -7.37 -27.95
CA ARG A 523 -31.63 -6.36 -28.24
C ARG A 523 -31.30 -5.02 -27.58
N TYR A 524 -30.70 -5.02 -26.39
CA TYR A 524 -30.40 -3.83 -25.60
C TYR A 524 -28.92 -3.42 -25.58
N VAL A 525 -28.09 -4.06 -26.40
CA VAL A 525 -26.65 -3.75 -26.50
C VAL A 525 -26.34 -3.20 -27.88
N ARG A 526 -25.46 -2.19 -27.93
CA ARG A 526 -24.91 -1.63 -29.17
C ARG A 526 -23.38 -1.67 -29.07
N ILE A 527 -22.72 -2.07 -30.14
CA ILE A 527 -21.25 -2.09 -30.22
C ILE A 527 -20.81 -1.01 -31.19
N VAL A 528 -20.00 -0.09 -30.72
CA VAL A 528 -19.37 0.96 -31.51
C VAL A 528 -17.90 0.58 -31.72
N ALA A 529 -17.49 0.46 -32.98
CA ALA A 529 -16.10 0.25 -33.35
C ALA A 529 -15.82 0.87 -34.71
N LYS A 530 -14.67 1.53 -34.87
CA LYS A 530 -14.25 2.09 -36.17
C LYS A 530 -14.14 1.04 -37.28
N SER A 531 -13.86 -0.21 -36.91
CA SER A 531 -13.80 -1.36 -37.83
C SER A 531 -14.54 -2.54 -37.20
N GLY A 532 -15.58 -3.04 -37.88
CA GLY A 532 -16.26 -4.30 -37.52
C GLY A 532 -17.29 -4.22 -36.38
N GLY A 533 -17.66 -3.03 -35.90
CA GLY A 533 -18.76 -2.85 -34.94
C GLY A 533 -20.13 -2.72 -35.64
N HIS A 534 -21.21 -2.74 -34.85
CA HIS A 534 -22.56 -2.43 -35.38
C HIS A 534 -22.65 -0.98 -35.88
N TYR A 535 -21.89 -0.08 -35.25
CA TYR A 535 -21.84 1.34 -35.57
C TYR A 535 -20.39 1.83 -35.57
N THR A 536 -20.09 2.83 -36.40
CA THR A 536 -18.76 3.45 -36.50
C THR A 536 -18.63 4.73 -35.66
N SER A 537 -19.74 5.27 -35.15
CA SER A 537 -19.80 6.39 -34.21
C SER A 537 -20.74 6.10 -33.04
N ILE A 538 -20.53 6.78 -31.92
CA ILE A 538 -21.32 6.64 -30.70
C ILE A 538 -22.71 7.23 -30.92
N GLN A 539 -22.80 8.40 -31.56
CA GLN A 539 -24.09 9.04 -31.83
C GLN A 539 -24.98 8.16 -32.73
N ALA A 540 -24.43 7.51 -33.76
CA ALA A 540 -25.22 6.63 -34.62
C ALA A 540 -25.80 5.43 -33.85
N ALA A 541 -25.07 4.90 -32.87
CA ALA A 541 -25.56 3.85 -32.00
C ALA A 541 -26.72 4.33 -31.10
N ILE A 542 -26.62 5.57 -30.60
CA ILE A 542 -27.68 6.21 -29.81
C ILE A 542 -28.93 6.47 -30.66
N ASP A 543 -28.76 7.00 -31.86
CA ASP A 543 -29.87 7.33 -32.76
C ASP A 543 -30.67 6.08 -33.15
N ALA A 544 -29.99 4.94 -33.31
CA ALA A 544 -30.60 3.66 -33.62
C ALA A 544 -31.32 2.96 -32.44
N ILE A 545 -31.24 3.51 -31.22
CA ILE A 545 -32.02 3.01 -30.09
C ILE A 545 -33.47 3.54 -30.23
N PRO A 546 -34.49 2.68 -30.21
CA PRO A 546 -35.88 3.13 -30.24
C PRO A 546 -36.23 3.91 -28.97
N GLU A 547 -37.14 4.88 -29.09
CA GLU A 547 -37.67 5.61 -27.94
C GLU A 547 -38.43 4.64 -27.01
N THR A 548 -37.79 4.25 -25.92
CA THR A 548 -38.30 3.27 -24.96
C THR A 548 -37.81 3.60 -23.55
N ASP A 549 -38.48 3.06 -22.54
CA ASP A 549 -38.10 3.16 -21.13
C ASP A 549 -37.02 2.14 -20.71
N LYS A 550 -36.43 1.43 -21.68
CA LYS A 550 -35.45 0.37 -21.43
C LYS A 550 -34.03 0.92 -21.40
N TYR A 551 -33.21 0.32 -20.54
CA TYR A 551 -31.78 0.63 -20.46
C TYR A 551 -31.02 -0.04 -21.58
N TYR A 552 -30.22 0.75 -22.29
CA TYR A 552 -29.30 0.28 -23.31
C TYR A 552 -27.86 0.50 -22.87
N ILE A 553 -27.00 -0.46 -23.18
CA ILE A 553 -25.55 -0.35 -22.99
C ILE A 553 -24.88 -0.25 -24.35
N ILE A 554 -24.04 0.78 -24.50
CA ILE A 554 -23.21 0.99 -25.68
C ILE A 554 -21.77 0.65 -25.30
N PHE A 555 -21.29 -0.47 -25.82
CA PHE A 555 -19.88 -0.84 -25.71
C PHE A 555 -19.07 -0.13 -26.77
N ILE A 556 -18.07 0.62 -26.34
CA ILE A 556 -17.20 1.40 -27.20
C ILE A 556 -15.86 0.67 -27.28
N MET A 557 -15.50 0.18 -28.46
CA MET A 557 -14.24 -0.51 -28.68
C MET A 557 -13.05 0.46 -28.65
N PRO A 558 -11.82 -0.01 -28.38
CA PRO A 558 -10.65 0.85 -28.30
C PRO A 558 -10.49 1.74 -29.54
N GLY A 559 -10.20 3.01 -29.32
CA GLY A 559 -10.06 3.99 -30.39
C GLY A 559 -10.29 5.42 -29.95
N LYS A 560 -10.04 6.35 -30.88
CA LYS A 560 -10.30 7.78 -30.73
C LYS A 560 -11.56 8.17 -31.50
N TYR A 561 -12.59 8.65 -30.81
CA TYR A 561 -13.88 9.06 -31.37
C TYR A 561 -13.98 10.59 -31.26
N THR A 562 -14.05 11.29 -32.38
CA THR A 562 -14.14 12.76 -32.40
C THR A 562 -15.57 13.14 -32.75
N GLU A 563 -16.42 13.25 -31.73
CA GLU A 563 -17.85 13.52 -31.87
C GLU A 563 -18.42 14.15 -30.60
N ASN A 564 -19.47 14.96 -30.74
CA ASN A 564 -20.31 15.38 -29.62
C ASN A 564 -21.44 14.38 -29.47
N ILE A 565 -21.68 13.93 -28.24
CA ILE A 565 -22.65 12.87 -27.93
C ILE A 565 -23.86 13.51 -27.28
N ASP A 566 -25.06 13.26 -27.80
CA ASP A 566 -26.34 13.63 -27.21
C ASP A 566 -27.18 12.38 -26.93
N CYS A 567 -27.40 12.10 -25.66
CA CYS A 567 -28.20 10.96 -25.20
C CYS A 567 -29.72 11.27 -25.19
N GLY A 568 -30.12 12.53 -25.26
CA GLY A 568 -31.50 12.98 -25.18
C GLY A 568 -32.27 12.38 -23.99
N VAL A 569 -33.41 11.74 -24.28
CA VAL A 569 -34.28 11.10 -23.29
C VAL A 569 -34.05 9.59 -23.12
N LYS A 570 -33.15 9.00 -23.90
CA LYS A 570 -32.96 7.55 -23.96
C LYS A 570 -32.08 7.06 -22.81
N LEU A 571 -32.49 6.01 -22.10
CA LEU A 571 -31.74 5.48 -20.96
C LEU A 571 -30.47 4.74 -21.43
N ILE A 572 -29.33 5.43 -21.42
CA ILE A 572 -28.08 4.97 -22.05
C ILE A 572 -26.94 4.89 -21.04
N GLY A 573 -26.18 3.79 -21.11
CA GLY A 573 -24.88 3.63 -20.48
C GLY A 573 -23.78 3.52 -21.54
N LEU A 574 -22.71 4.30 -21.39
CA LEU A 574 -21.53 4.27 -22.26
C LEU A 574 -20.41 3.53 -21.54
N VAL A 575 -19.90 2.45 -22.12
CA VAL A 575 -18.87 1.61 -21.50
C VAL A 575 -17.71 1.41 -22.46
N GLY A 576 -16.55 1.98 -22.13
CA GLY A 576 -15.33 1.77 -22.89
C GLY A 576 -14.74 0.39 -22.65
N ILE A 577 -14.41 -0.34 -23.72
CA ILE A 577 -13.72 -1.63 -23.65
C ILE A 577 -12.24 -1.39 -23.95
N GLY A 578 -11.44 -1.08 -22.93
CA GLY A 578 -10.01 -0.78 -23.08
C GLY A 578 -9.72 0.71 -23.31
N LYS A 579 -8.76 1.04 -24.20
CA LYS A 579 -8.32 2.44 -24.43
C LYS A 579 -9.30 3.18 -25.35
N VAL A 580 -10.32 3.78 -24.77
CA VAL A 580 -11.30 4.63 -25.48
C VAL A 580 -11.02 6.11 -25.19
N LEU A 581 -10.84 6.91 -26.23
CA LEU A 581 -10.74 8.37 -26.16
C LEU A 581 -11.92 8.99 -26.90
N ILE A 582 -12.75 9.77 -26.21
CA ILE A 582 -13.82 10.59 -26.78
C ILE A 582 -13.31 12.03 -26.80
N GLU A 583 -13.07 12.58 -27.98
CA GLU A 583 -12.74 13.99 -28.21
C GLU A 583 -13.99 14.77 -28.57
N GLY A 584 -14.59 15.42 -27.59
CA GLY A 584 -15.87 16.13 -27.70
C GLY A 584 -16.51 16.32 -26.33
N LYS A 585 -17.82 16.58 -26.30
CA LYS A 585 -18.62 16.66 -25.07
C LYS A 585 -19.72 15.60 -25.04
N ILE A 586 -20.14 15.24 -23.83
CA ILE A 586 -21.30 14.37 -23.59
C ILE A 586 -22.44 15.21 -23.02
N ASN A 587 -23.45 15.44 -23.83
CA ASN A 587 -24.75 15.93 -23.39
C ASN A 587 -25.60 14.73 -22.98
N GLY A 588 -25.66 14.46 -21.68
CA GLY A 588 -26.37 13.30 -21.14
C GLY A 588 -27.89 13.42 -21.18
N GLY A 589 -28.44 14.63 -21.37
CA GLY A 589 -29.87 14.89 -21.26
C GLY A 589 -30.44 14.33 -19.95
N ILE A 590 -31.65 13.76 -19.99
CA ILE A 590 -32.24 13.03 -18.83
C ILE A 590 -31.84 11.55 -18.82
N GLY A 591 -31.35 11.03 -19.95
CA GLY A 591 -31.22 9.62 -20.25
C GLY A 591 -29.89 8.95 -19.89
N LEU A 592 -28.78 9.69 -19.84
CA LEU A 592 -27.46 9.11 -19.54
C LEU A 592 -27.37 8.65 -18.08
N PHE A 593 -27.25 7.35 -17.81
CA PHE A 593 -27.16 6.84 -16.43
C PHE A 593 -25.78 6.28 -16.06
N LEU A 594 -24.92 5.99 -17.05
CA LEU A 594 -23.58 5.43 -16.83
C LEU A 594 -22.58 5.95 -17.87
N VAL A 595 -21.40 6.35 -17.41
CA VAL A 595 -20.18 6.45 -18.22
C VAL A 595 -19.07 5.71 -17.49
N ASP A 596 -18.47 4.72 -18.13
CA ASP A 596 -17.48 3.84 -17.53
C ASP A 596 -16.27 3.62 -18.44
N ASN A 597 -15.08 3.62 -17.85
CA ASN A 597 -13.81 3.32 -18.50
C ASN A 597 -13.58 4.08 -19.83
N CYS A 598 -13.91 5.37 -19.84
CA CYS A 598 -13.72 6.26 -20.97
C CYS A 598 -12.73 7.37 -20.62
N ARG A 599 -11.85 7.72 -21.57
CA ARG A 599 -11.12 8.99 -21.54
C ARG A 599 -11.89 10.03 -22.33
N ILE A 600 -12.30 11.12 -21.69
CA ILE A 600 -13.02 12.22 -22.31
C ILE A 600 -12.07 13.40 -22.42
N LYS A 601 -11.89 13.95 -23.62
CA LYS A 601 -11.11 15.16 -23.85
C LYS A 601 -11.97 16.21 -24.51
N VAL A 602 -12.13 17.35 -23.85
CA VAL A 602 -12.93 18.45 -24.40
C VAL A 602 -12.06 19.28 -25.35
N THR A 603 -12.44 19.31 -26.63
CA THR A 603 -11.64 19.89 -27.72
C THR A 603 -12.13 21.25 -28.21
N ALA A 604 -13.25 21.74 -27.72
CA ALA A 604 -13.82 23.05 -28.07
C ALA A 604 -14.27 23.78 -26.80
N ASN A 605 -14.48 25.10 -26.89
CA ASN A 605 -15.08 25.95 -25.82
C ASN A 605 -16.49 25.42 -25.46
N SER A 606 -16.53 24.38 -24.65
CA SER A 606 -17.73 23.77 -24.11
C SER A 606 -17.92 24.26 -22.69
N ASN A 607 -19.17 24.26 -22.25
CA ASN A 607 -19.54 24.57 -20.88
C ASN A 607 -19.44 23.34 -19.96
N TYR A 608 -19.08 22.18 -20.49
CA TYR A 608 -18.99 20.92 -19.73
C TYR A 608 -18.31 19.83 -20.55
N ALA A 609 -17.73 18.84 -19.85
CA ALA A 609 -17.36 17.55 -20.42
C ALA A 609 -18.54 16.57 -20.37
N VAL A 610 -19.24 16.54 -19.23
CA VAL A 610 -20.44 15.73 -19.01
C VAL A 610 -21.52 16.62 -18.39
N TYR A 611 -22.64 16.76 -19.07
CA TYR A 611 -23.82 17.44 -18.54
C TYR A 611 -24.96 16.45 -18.38
N ARG A 612 -25.73 16.60 -17.31
CA ARG A 612 -26.97 15.87 -17.15
C ARG A 612 -28.09 16.77 -16.63
N GLU A 613 -29.17 16.83 -17.40
CA GLU A 613 -30.40 17.49 -16.99
C GLU A 613 -31.09 16.70 -15.88
N TYR A 614 -32.07 17.34 -15.26
CA TYR A 614 -32.85 16.76 -14.18
C TYR A 614 -33.40 15.37 -14.55
N SER A 615 -33.09 14.37 -13.71
CA SER A 615 -33.53 13.00 -13.90
C SER A 615 -33.81 12.33 -12.55
N SER A 616 -34.82 11.46 -12.49
CA SER A 616 -35.05 10.60 -11.33
C SER A 616 -34.04 9.46 -11.23
N LYS A 617 -33.17 9.31 -12.24
CA LYS A 617 -32.15 8.27 -12.29
C LYS A 617 -30.80 8.84 -11.89
N LYS A 618 -30.05 8.07 -11.12
CA LYS A 618 -28.69 8.37 -10.71
C LYS A 618 -27.72 8.33 -11.90
N LEU A 619 -26.77 9.25 -11.97
CA LEU A 619 -25.65 9.21 -12.92
C LEU A 619 -24.47 8.51 -12.26
N LEU A 620 -23.90 7.52 -12.93
CA LEU A 620 -22.70 6.81 -12.48
C LEU A 620 -21.54 7.15 -13.40
N LEU A 621 -20.47 7.72 -12.85
CA LEU A 621 -19.19 7.93 -13.53
C LEU A 621 -18.14 7.10 -12.80
N ARG A 622 -17.53 6.14 -13.50
CA ARG A 622 -16.54 5.19 -12.94
C ARG A 622 -15.34 5.02 -13.85
N ASP A 623 -14.16 4.86 -13.26
CA ASP A 623 -12.93 4.54 -13.97
C ASP A 623 -12.63 5.48 -15.16
N ASN A 624 -13.09 6.74 -15.10
CA ASN A 624 -12.99 7.68 -16.22
C ASN A 624 -11.78 8.61 -16.08
N CYS A 625 -11.22 9.02 -17.21
CA CYS A 625 -10.21 10.08 -17.26
C CYS A 625 -10.76 11.27 -18.04
N ILE A 626 -11.03 12.39 -17.38
CA ILE A 626 -11.60 13.59 -17.98
C ILE A 626 -10.50 14.67 -18.07
N ASP A 627 -10.16 15.05 -19.30
CA ASP A 627 -9.21 16.10 -19.64
C ASP A 627 -9.97 17.29 -20.24
N ALA A 628 -10.17 18.32 -19.43
CA ALA A 628 -11.01 19.47 -19.70
C ALA A 628 -10.19 20.75 -19.98
N THR A 629 -9.03 20.60 -20.60
CA THR A 629 -8.08 21.70 -20.86
C THR A 629 -8.61 22.87 -21.69
N ASN A 630 -9.72 22.70 -22.43
CA ASN A 630 -10.36 23.75 -23.25
C ASN A 630 -11.82 24.06 -22.83
N ILE A 631 -12.18 23.89 -21.56
CA ILE A 631 -13.52 24.25 -21.05
C ILE A 631 -13.62 25.77 -20.79
N ASN A 632 -14.83 26.33 -20.88
CA ASN A 632 -15.10 27.70 -20.46
C ASN A 632 -14.87 27.86 -18.94
N PRO A 633 -13.98 28.76 -18.47
CA PRO A 633 -13.67 28.92 -17.05
C PRO A 633 -14.90 29.13 -16.15
N ALA A 634 -15.99 29.71 -16.66
CA ALA A 634 -17.19 29.98 -15.87
C ALA A 634 -18.14 28.77 -15.70
N THR A 635 -17.68 27.54 -15.92
CA THR A 635 -18.57 26.37 -16.02
C THR A 635 -18.00 25.11 -15.37
N ASP A 636 -18.86 24.16 -14.99
CA ASP A 636 -18.42 22.90 -14.37
C ASP A 636 -17.98 21.88 -15.43
N ILE A 637 -16.94 21.10 -15.11
CA ILE A 637 -16.52 19.98 -15.95
C ILE A 637 -17.61 18.89 -15.98
N ILE A 638 -18.15 18.56 -14.80
CA ILE A 638 -19.30 17.68 -14.62
C ILE A 638 -20.41 18.51 -13.98
N SER A 639 -21.49 18.77 -14.72
CA SER A 639 -22.62 19.57 -14.23
C SER A 639 -23.90 18.72 -14.22
N VAL A 640 -24.49 18.52 -13.05
CA VAL A 640 -25.67 17.64 -12.90
C VAL A 640 -26.76 18.20 -11.99
N VAL A 641 -28.00 17.82 -12.30
CA VAL A 641 -29.23 18.17 -11.56
C VAL A 641 -29.95 16.90 -11.09
N CYS A 642 -29.21 15.83 -10.80
CA CYS A 642 -29.74 14.54 -10.35
C CYS A 642 -28.77 13.86 -9.37
N ASP A 643 -29.18 12.74 -8.77
CA ASP A 643 -28.27 11.92 -7.96
C ASP A 643 -27.01 11.55 -8.75
N LEU A 644 -25.85 11.65 -8.10
CA LEU A 644 -24.55 11.47 -8.74
C LEU A 644 -23.68 10.49 -7.94
N SER A 645 -22.98 9.60 -8.65
CA SER A 645 -21.82 8.90 -8.10
C SER A 645 -20.63 9.04 -9.03
N VAL A 646 -19.53 9.60 -8.53
CA VAL A 646 -18.25 9.69 -9.23
C VAL A 646 -17.22 8.89 -8.45
N ARG A 647 -16.66 7.85 -9.07
CA ARG A 647 -15.68 6.97 -8.43
C ARG A 647 -14.48 6.68 -9.32
N ASP A 648 -13.30 6.60 -8.70
CA ASP A 648 -12.08 6.10 -9.35
C ASP A 648 -11.76 6.90 -10.64
N CYS A 649 -12.12 8.19 -10.67
CA CYS A 649 -11.93 9.06 -11.83
C CYS A 649 -10.69 9.96 -11.68
N ILE A 650 -10.07 10.30 -12.80
CA ILE A 650 -9.04 11.35 -12.90
C ILE A 650 -9.64 12.52 -13.65
N ILE A 651 -9.83 13.66 -12.99
CA ILE A 651 -10.41 14.88 -13.57
C ILE A 651 -9.32 15.94 -13.59
N LYS A 652 -8.98 16.45 -14.77
CA LYS A 652 -7.93 17.46 -14.94
C LYS A 652 -8.37 18.59 -15.82
N THR A 653 -8.08 19.81 -15.39
CA THR A 653 -8.26 21.03 -16.19
C THR A 653 -7.14 22.02 -15.92
N THR A 654 -6.90 22.90 -16.87
CA THR A 654 -5.95 24.02 -16.75
C THR A 654 -6.62 25.37 -16.55
N VAL A 655 -7.95 25.41 -16.65
CA VAL A 655 -8.79 26.62 -16.50
C VAL A 655 -9.42 26.66 -15.10
N ASP A 656 -9.73 27.87 -14.63
CA ASP A 656 -10.37 28.15 -13.33
C ASP A 656 -11.85 27.73 -13.31
N THR A 657 -12.10 26.42 -13.48
CA THR A 657 -13.43 25.81 -13.51
C THR A 657 -13.71 24.96 -12.29
N VAL A 658 -14.99 24.75 -12.02
CA VAL A 658 -15.46 23.77 -11.04
C VAL A 658 -15.29 22.35 -11.58
N GLY A 659 -14.72 21.44 -10.78
CA GLY A 659 -14.54 20.03 -11.18
C GLY A 659 -15.87 19.28 -11.26
N ILE A 660 -16.63 19.30 -10.17
CA ILE A 660 -17.94 18.62 -10.07
C ILE A 660 -18.94 19.62 -9.50
N GLY A 661 -19.88 20.06 -10.31
CA GLY A 661 -20.96 20.98 -9.94
C GLY A 661 -22.30 20.26 -9.84
N GLY A 662 -22.97 20.45 -8.71
CA GLY A 662 -24.33 19.97 -8.47
C GLY A 662 -25.30 21.08 -8.17
N PHE A 663 -26.41 21.13 -8.91
CA PHE A 663 -27.48 22.08 -8.62
C PHE A 663 -28.76 21.31 -8.29
N ALA A 664 -29.22 21.40 -7.04
CA ALA A 664 -30.54 20.95 -6.69
C ALA A 664 -31.59 21.99 -7.10
N GLN A 665 -32.58 21.57 -7.89
CA GLN A 665 -33.78 22.38 -8.07
C GLN A 665 -34.55 22.46 -6.74
N ILE A 666 -35.16 23.62 -6.49
CA ILE A 666 -35.92 23.91 -5.28
C ILE A 666 -36.93 22.78 -5.01
N GLY A 667 -36.84 22.16 -3.84
CA GLY A 667 -37.83 21.21 -3.33
C GLY A 667 -37.53 19.71 -3.52
N ARG A 668 -36.35 19.30 -4.02
CA ARG A 668 -35.96 17.88 -4.04
C ARG A 668 -34.51 17.67 -3.57
N PRO A 669 -34.29 16.86 -2.53
CA PRO A 669 -32.94 16.53 -2.10
C PRO A 669 -32.23 15.68 -3.15
N ILE A 670 -30.99 16.03 -3.48
CA ILE A 670 -30.12 15.26 -4.38
C ILE A 670 -29.02 14.57 -3.57
N ASN A 671 -28.68 13.33 -3.91
CA ASN A 671 -27.63 12.57 -3.25
C ASN A 671 -26.36 12.48 -4.09
N PHE A 672 -25.26 13.01 -3.56
CA PHE A 672 -23.94 12.95 -4.19
C PHE A 672 -23.03 11.97 -3.46
N PHE A 673 -22.34 11.12 -4.23
CA PHE A 673 -21.32 10.22 -3.72
C PHE A 673 -20.05 10.36 -4.55
N ILE A 674 -18.99 10.95 -3.99
CA ILE A 674 -17.75 11.25 -4.70
C ILE A 674 -16.61 10.57 -3.95
N ALA A 675 -16.03 9.51 -4.52
CA ALA A 675 -14.97 8.78 -3.84
C ALA A 675 -13.80 8.30 -4.70
N ASN A 676 -12.60 8.21 -4.12
CA ASN A 676 -11.40 7.67 -4.76
C ASN A 676 -11.00 8.41 -6.05
N ASN A 677 -11.30 9.71 -6.16
CA ASN A 677 -10.98 10.48 -7.36
C ASN A 677 -9.67 11.25 -7.22
N ASN A 678 -9.03 11.55 -8.35
CA ASN A 678 -7.91 12.49 -8.45
C ASN A 678 -8.37 13.70 -9.26
N ILE A 679 -8.68 14.79 -8.57
CA ILE A 679 -9.30 16.00 -9.14
C ILE A 679 -8.26 17.12 -9.10
N GLU A 680 -7.82 17.59 -10.27
CA GLU A 680 -6.90 18.70 -10.43
C GLU A 680 -7.57 19.79 -11.28
N VAL A 681 -8.00 20.87 -10.62
CA VAL A 681 -8.72 21.96 -11.26
C VAL A 681 -8.14 23.33 -10.95
N GLY A 682 -8.54 24.35 -11.73
CA GLY A 682 -8.10 25.71 -11.48
C GLY A 682 -8.75 26.29 -10.22
N SER A 683 -10.08 26.32 -10.13
CA SER A 683 -10.82 26.91 -9.02
C SER A 683 -11.28 25.88 -7.99
N THR A 684 -12.49 25.34 -8.10
CA THR A 684 -13.15 24.52 -7.06
C THR A 684 -13.23 23.06 -7.45
N CYS A 685 -12.70 22.10 -6.67
CA CYS A 685 -12.78 20.68 -7.07
C CYS A 685 -14.23 20.17 -7.05
N ILE A 686 -14.98 20.47 -5.99
CA ILE A 686 -16.36 19.99 -5.80
C ILE A 686 -17.22 21.15 -5.30
N GLU A 687 -18.31 21.43 -6.01
CA GLU A 687 -19.30 22.44 -5.65
C GLU A 687 -20.70 21.81 -5.61
N THR A 688 -21.42 21.99 -4.50
CA THR A 688 -22.81 21.52 -4.39
C THR A 688 -23.71 22.65 -3.93
N THR A 689 -24.79 22.88 -4.68
CA THR A 689 -25.72 23.99 -4.48
C THR A 689 -27.15 23.49 -4.24
N GLY A 690 -27.79 23.96 -3.17
CA GLY A 690 -29.17 23.62 -2.79
C GLY A 690 -29.27 22.41 -1.86
N PRO A 691 -30.48 21.83 -1.65
CA PRO A 691 -30.72 20.62 -0.83
C PRO A 691 -29.97 19.41 -1.38
N VAL A 692 -28.69 19.30 -1.05
CA VAL A 692 -27.83 18.19 -1.47
C VAL A 692 -27.33 17.45 -0.23
N THR A 693 -27.47 16.13 -0.22
CA THR A 693 -26.78 15.24 0.70
C THR A 693 -25.55 14.68 0.00
N SER A 694 -24.36 15.10 0.40
CA SER A 694 -23.09 14.71 -0.21
C SER A 694 -22.32 13.78 0.70
N THR A 695 -21.69 12.75 0.13
CA THR A 695 -20.65 11.94 0.77
C THR A 695 -19.40 12.01 -0.09
N ILE A 696 -18.34 12.62 0.43
CA ILE A 696 -17.10 12.92 -0.29
C ILE A 696 -15.95 12.24 0.45
N GLN A 697 -15.35 11.20 -0.12
CA GLN A 697 -14.32 10.44 0.60
C GLN A 697 -13.14 9.92 -0.22
N ASN A 698 -11.96 9.80 0.39
CA ASN A 698 -10.77 9.20 -0.24
C ASN A 698 -10.34 9.88 -1.56
N ASN A 699 -10.60 11.18 -1.75
CA ASN A 699 -10.22 11.89 -2.96
C ASN A 699 -8.88 12.61 -2.79
N LEU A 700 -8.08 12.68 -3.85
CA LEU A 700 -6.94 13.60 -3.98
C LEU A 700 -7.42 14.86 -4.71
N LEU A 701 -7.46 15.99 -4.00
CA LEU A 701 -8.00 17.26 -4.48
C LEU A 701 -6.86 18.27 -4.65
N LYS A 702 -6.74 18.85 -5.85
CA LYS A 702 -5.71 19.82 -6.22
C LYS A 702 -6.37 21.03 -6.87
N THR A 703 -6.28 22.18 -6.21
CA THR A 703 -6.77 23.46 -6.74
C THR A 703 -5.62 24.44 -6.97
N ARG A 704 -5.82 25.44 -7.83
CA ARG A 704 -4.83 26.51 -8.07
C ARG A 704 -5.23 27.84 -7.43
N SER A 705 -6.53 28.15 -7.38
CA SER A 705 -7.00 29.51 -7.08
C SER A 705 -8.18 29.60 -6.11
N ALA A 706 -8.81 28.49 -5.69
CA ALA A 706 -9.98 28.53 -4.80
C ALA A 706 -10.13 27.28 -3.92
N ASN A 707 -11.30 27.20 -3.27
CA ASN A 707 -11.73 26.17 -2.32
C ASN A 707 -11.66 24.75 -2.90
N SER A 708 -11.19 23.78 -2.13
CA SER A 708 -11.21 22.39 -2.59
C SER A 708 -12.63 21.82 -2.63
N ILE A 709 -13.46 22.16 -1.64
CA ILE A 709 -14.87 21.74 -1.56
C ILE A 709 -15.70 22.97 -1.15
N LEU A 710 -16.79 23.22 -1.87
CA LEU A 710 -17.75 24.28 -1.59
C LEU A 710 -19.16 23.70 -1.50
N VAL A 711 -19.82 23.90 -0.36
CA VAL A 711 -21.18 23.39 -0.10
C VAL A 711 -22.08 24.57 0.25
N TYR A 712 -23.03 24.91 -0.63
CA TYR A 712 -24.02 25.94 -0.35
C TYR A 712 -25.22 25.36 0.39
N THR A 713 -25.73 26.15 1.34
CA THR A 713 -26.91 25.80 2.12
C THR A 713 -28.23 25.96 1.33
N PRO A 714 -29.27 25.17 1.65
CA PRO A 714 -29.31 24.14 2.70
C PRO A 714 -28.74 22.81 2.17
N GLY A 715 -27.63 22.30 2.69
CA GLY A 715 -27.03 21.04 2.23
C GLY A 715 -26.33 20.31 3.37
N ILE A 716 -26.30 18.98 3.33
CA ILE A 716 -25.59 18.12 4.30
C ILE A 716 -24.43 17.48 3.57
N ALA A 717 -23.19 17.73 4.01
CA ALA A 717 -22.02 17.11 3.42
C ALA A 717 -21.25 16.31 4.48
N ARG A 718 -21.02 15.03 4.17
CA ARG A 718 -20.17 14.12 4.92
C ARG A 718 -18.83 13.98 4.20
N VAL A 719 -17.74 14.41 4.81
CA VAL A 719 -16.42 14.55 4.15
C VAL A 719 -15.37 13.79 4.96
N TYR A 720 -14.73 12.77 4.37
CA TYR A 720 -13.78 11.89 5.09
C TYR A 720 -12.56 11.51 4.26
N ASN A 721 -11.37 11.44 4.85
CA ASN A 721 -10.16 10.88 4.22
C ASN A 721 -9.78 11.49 2.86
N ASN A 722 -10.05 12.79 2.63
CA ASN A 722 -9.61 13.47 1.41
C ASN A 722 -8.21 14.06 1.63
N VAL A 723 -7.36 13.98 0.60
CA VAL A 723 -6.02 14.57 0.57
C VAL A 723 -6.08 15.88 -0.22
N TYR A 724 -5.74 16.98 0.42
CA TYR A 724 -5.72 18.31 -0.18
C TYR A 724 -4.29 18.69 -0.56
N ASN A 725 -4.10 19.17 -1.80
CA ASN A 725 -2.80 19.63 -2.28
C ASN A 725 -3.01 20.90 -3.10
N ALA A 726 -3.06 22.03 -2.39
CA ALA A 726 -3.13 23.36 -2.98
C ALA A 726 -1.73 23.86 -3.36
N ARG A 727 -1.63 24.62 -4.47
CA ARG A 727 -0.39 25.36 -4.78
C ARG A 727 -0.21 26.54 -3.81
N PRO A 728 1.03 27.01 -3.58
CA PRO A 728 1.27 28.21 -2.78
C PRO A 728 0.45 29.40 -3.32
N GLY A 729 -0.53 29.87 -2.53
CA GLY A 729 -1.46 30.94 -2.89
C GLY A 729 -2.93 30.53 -3.10
N GLY A 730 -3.26 29.24 -3.06
CA GLY A 730 -4.65 28.77 -2.96
C GLY A 730 -4.98 28.36 -1.53
N ASP A 731 -6.10 28.84 -1.00
CA ASP A 731 -6.59 28.43 0.31
C ASP A 731 -7.06 26.97 0.20
N GLY A 732 -6.38 26.04 0.90
CA GLY A 732 -6.74 24.62 0.96
C GLY A 732 -8.04 24.35 1.73
N THR A 733 -8.94 25.33 1.79
CA THR A 733 -10.08 25.40 2.69
C THR A 733 -11.29 24.65 2.15
N ILE A 734 -12.07 24.12 3.09
CA ILE A 734 -13.48 23.78 2.88
C ILE A 734 -14.25 25.03 3.27
N ASP A 735 -15.03 25.57 2.35
CA ASP A 735 -15.83 26.77 2.61
C ASP A 735 -17.31 26.44 2.56
N TYR A 736 -18.05 26.97 3.53
CA TYR A 736 -19.49 26.84 3.64
C TYR A 736 -20.11 28.18 3.28
N GLY A 737 -20.41 28.34 1.99
CA GLY A 737 -21.05 29.54 1.47
C GLY A 737 -22.48 29.64 2.00
N ILE A 738 -22.71 30.49 2.99
CA ILE A 738 -24.04 31.03 3.29
C ILE A 738 -24.25 32.17 2.29
N PRO A 739 -25.12 32.04 1.26
CA PRO A 739 -25.54 33.22 0.54
C PRO A 739 -26.21 34.13 1.58
N VAL A 740 -25.83 35.40 1.64
CA VAL A 740 -26.52 36.40 2.47
C VAL A 740 -27.62 37.04 1.62
N PRO A 741 -28.86 36.51 1.56
CA PRO A 741 -30.01 37.33 1.22
C PRO A 741 -30.49 38.03 2.50
N ASP A 742 -30.86 39.29 2.34
CA ASP A 742 -31.53 40.19 3.27
C ASP A 742 -32.00 39.56 4.61
N THR A 743 -31.30 39.90 5.69
CA THR A 743 -31.35 39.25 7.00
C THR A 743 -32.60 39.59 7.81
N SER A 744 -33.76 39.05 7.44
CA SER A 744 -34.94 39.28 8.27
C SER A 744 -35.82 38.10 8.66
N ASN A 745 -35.58 36.82 8.28
CA ASN A 745 -36.32 35.67 8.87
C ASN A 745 -35.84 34.26 8.42
N ILE A 746 -34.67 33.75 8.86
CA ILE A 746 -34.36 32.31 8.77
C ILE A 746 -33.70 31.83 10.07
N GLN A 747 -34.30 30.82 10.73
CA GLN A 747 -33.72 30.07 11.85
C GLN A 747 -32.70 29.05 11.32
N ASN A 748 -31.47 29.09 11.86
CA ASN A 748 -30.32 28.27 11.49
C ASN A 748 -30.27 26.93 12.26
N ASP A 749 -31.14 25.96 11.91
CA ASP A 749 -31.27 24.73 12.74
C ASP A 749 -30.74 23.43 12.11
N ASN A 750 -30.10 23.41 10.94
CA ASN A 750 -29.63 22.12 10.34
C ASN A 750 -28.30 22.23 9.57
N ILE A 751 -27.20 22.47 10.26
CA ILE A 751 -25.84 22.25 9.73
C ILE A 751 -25.16 21.21 10.61
N GLU A 752 -25.00 19.99 10.11
CA GLU A 752 -24.22 18.94 10.75
C GLU A 752 -23.03 18.61 9.85
N VAL A 753 -21.84 19.06 10.26
CA VAL A 753 -20.57 18.66 9.65
C VAL A 753 -19.92 17.70 10.64
N VAL A 754 -20.00 16.40 10.33
CA VAL A 754 -19.33 15.38 11.14
C VAL A 754 -17.91 15.23 10.59
N PHE A 755 -16.96 15.91 11.22
CA PHE A 755 -15.54 15.59 11.10
C PHE A 755 -15.26 14.43 12.06
N GLU A 756 -14.73 13.32 11.56
CA GLU A 756 -14.13 12.27 12.40
C GLU A 756 -12.61 12.55 12.43
N ASP A 757 -12.03 12.54 13.64
CA ASP A 757 -10.80 13.23 14.10
C ASP A 757 -9.46 13.08 13.33
N ASP A 758 -8.53 14.00 13.68
CA ASP A 758 -7.05 13.98 13.57
C ASP A 758 -6.31 14.34 12.26
N MET A 759 -6.72 15.39 11.52
CA MET A 759 -5.86 15.96 10.45
C MET A 759 -5.90 17.49 10.32
N PHE A 760 -5.29 18.19 11.28
CA PHE A 760 -4.66 19.49 11.02
C PHE A 760 -3.26 19.49 11.64
N SER A 761 -2.22 19.36 10.81
CA SER A 761 -0.89 19.84 11.16
C SER A 761 -0.68 21.19 10.48
N ASN A 762 -0.68 22.26 11.29
CA ASN A 762 -0.37 23.67 11.00
C ASN A 762 -0.36 24.19 9.54
N GLU A 763 -1.17 25.23 9.37
CA GLU A 763 -1.52 26.08 8.20
C GLU A 763 -2.69 25.59 7.34
#